data_AF-A0A7S2ERS8-F1
#
_entry.id   AF-A0A7S2ERS8-F1
#
_cell.length_a   1.000
_cell.length_b   1.000
_cell.length_c   1.000
_cell.angle_alpha   90.00
_cell.angle_beta   90.00
_cell.angle_gamma   90.00
#
_symmetry.space_group_name_H-M   'P 1'
#
loop_
_entity.id
_entity.type
_entity.pdbx_description
1 polymer ?
#
loop_
_entity_poly.entity_id
_entity_poly.type
_entity_poly.pdbx_seq_one_letter_code
_entity_poly.pdbx_strand_id
1 'polypeptide(L)'
;GDTTPGAPAPGSQTKQANQIIERRTKDQSDDLKKDAIFAALGGTALGAIGGVALDVYLSGADLGITPGLDFPELVPPLILGAALGAASYSLGAKEGVGGTVVRTTLGAVPKAATGAVTRKVDETVEEIKAAPRRAVESAKKAVDDTVDEIKATPGRVAEAAKVKAAETVEEIKATPKKVAEATEKAVVDAVEATEKAVTETVEETKKKVTQTVDDVASFPGKKIDEISEAISGKPLAPKAPEPPKAPPKAPPAPPKAPPKKPEPVFKAPEIKVPEIKAPEIKVPEIKAPKLPEFPKAAQAPPKAPPKAPPKAPAKAPAKAEPQAPRIKLPEFPKVAAPPKVAEPPKAAPPPPKKKEEDKFVFSEVSLKDFITEVKEEKDQEGIAELERRERDAKAAAEERVRRRKEEEARQKAEADARKRAADEAKAKQAATAERAAAQKDAAAQQAAAAQDAAAKKASLERDAAEKKKRLAEERAAQRAAAVEAAEQRKREAEEKRAAAQAAAEERRREAEEKRAAAQAAAQARKDSAAAAAKTKKAEQELRKAKPGATISLFDLFGVTRAEVEDKPSAPPAPPTPAQKAPARAAPAPKKASVAPRGVPTISQWRQNRDGSISGVVTGSGAFEEGEPVTTSPIQGEAVGGTVVQTSSGSKYFLEEGSQAPSSGGIFNLFGTRRIEKPAPVEEVADPAAERKAAAAAAAEAKRQAAAEAAARKKQAAEERRAAAAAAVEAKKQAAAEAAARQKQAAEERKAAAAAAVEAKKQAAAEERKAAAAAAAEAKKQAAAAAAEAKKQAAAKAAEKRKQEAEERKAAAAAAAEARRQEQEAKRRAAAEAAEEMRRAAAEKRAAVAKAAQAKQAEDTAKKAPPRSTISLFGLGAPMTRR
;
A
#
# COMPACT_ATOMS: atom_id res chain seq x y z
N GLY A 1 102.96 60.23 -16.96
CA GLY A 1 101.93 61.25 -17.14
C GLY A 1 100.65 60.64 -16.65
N ASP A 2 100.34 60.70 -15.37
CA ASP A 2 100.14 61.91 -14.56
C ASP A 2 98.94 62.71 -15.08
N THR A 3 97.74 62.25 -14.71
CA THR A 3 96.52 63.07 -14.62
C THR A 3 95.56 62.40 -13.65
N THR A 4 95.26 63.12 -12.58
CA THR A 4 94.31 62.88 -11.49
C THR A 4 92.95 62.35 -11.97
N PRO A 5 92.34 61.35 -11.31
CA PRO A 5 90.98 60.91 -11.60
C PRO A 5 89.95 61.84 -10.92
N GLY A 6 89.09 62.46 -11.73
CA GLY A 6 87.93 63.23 -11.28
C GLY A 6 86.86 62.34 -10.65
N ALA A 7 86.26 62.86 -9.58
CA ALA A 7 85.21 62.22 -8.79
C ALA A 7 83.99 61.78 -9.64
N PRO A 8 83.53 60.51 -9.56
CA PRO A 8 82.27 60.08 -10.14
C PRO A 8 81.08 60.43 -9.22
N ALA A 9 80.03 60.96 -9.86
CA ALA A 9 78.84 61.55 -9.26
C ALA A 9 78.08 60.67 -8.22
N PRO A 10 77.43 61.28 -7.21
CA PRO A 10 76.72 60.60 -6.12
C PRO A 10 75.37 60.05 -6.58
N GLY A 11 75.40 58.94 -7.33
CA GLY A 11 74.18 58.26 -7.78
C GLY A 11 74.34 56.77 -8.11
N SER A 12 75.57 56.24 -8.18
CA SER A 12 75.80 54.84 -8.57
C SER A 12 75.91 53.87 -7.37
N GLN A 13 76.40 54.32 -6.22
CA GLN A 13 76.56 53.45 -5.05
C GLN A 13 75.22 53.09 -4.37
N THR A 14 74.23 53.98 -4.39
CA THR A 14 72.89 53.69 -3.86
C THR A 14 72.14 52.71 -4.75
N LYS A 15 72.37 52.73 -6.07
CA LYS A 15 71.80 51.74 -7.01
C LYS A 15 72.45 50.37 -6.85
N GLN A 16 73.77 50.29 -6.62
CA GLN A 16 74.43 49.01 -6.33
C GLN A 16 74.01 48.44 -4.97
N ALA A 17 73.90 49.27 -3.93
CA ALA A 17 73.43 48.83 -2.61
C ALA A 17 71.96 48.35 -2.66
N ASN A 18 71.07 49.07 -3.35
CA ASN A 18 69.68 48.63 -3.53
C ASN A 18 69.57 47.38 -4.39
N GLN A 19 70.41 47.22 -5.43
CA GLN A 19 70.44 45.97 -6.20
C GLN A 19 70.97 44.78 -5.38
N ILE A 20 71.91 44.99 -4.46
CA ILE A 20 72.41 43.91 -3.58
C ILE A 20 71.34 43.54 -2.53
N ILE A 21 70.62 44.53 -1.99
CA ILE A 21 69.51 44.29 -1.05
C ILE A 21 68.33 43.62 -1.75
N GLU A 22 67.95 44.06 -2.95
CA GLU A 22 66.89 43.43 -3.75
C GLU A 22 67.26 42.01 -4.19
N ARG A 23 68.54 41.75 -4.52
CA ARG A 23 68.98 40.38 -4.82
C ARG A 23 68.91 39.49 -3.58
N ARG A 24 69.34 39.97 -2.41
CA ARG A 24 69.22 39.19 -1.16
C ARG A 24 67.78 38.93 -0.73
N THR A 25 66.88 39.91 -0.84
CA THR A 25 65.47 39.72 -0.46
C THR A 25 64.73 38.84 -1.46
N LYS A 26 65.09 38.90 -2.74
CA LYS A 26 64.55 38.01 -3.76
C LYS A 26 65.02 36.57 -3.56
N ASP A 27 66.32 36.37 -3.33
CA ASP A 27 66.90 35.04 -3.06
C ASP A 27 66.31 34.44 -1.77
N GLN A 28 66.15 35.24 -0.70
CA GLN A 28 65.46 34.77 0.53
C GLN A 28 63.99 34.42 0.28
N SER A 29 63.26 35.22 -0.51
CA SER A 29 61.85 34.93 -0.82
C SER A 29 61.68 33.65 -1.65
N ASP A 30 62.64 33.35 -2.52
CA ASP A 30 62.57 32.19 -3.40
C ASP A 30 62.99 30.90 -2.66
N ASP A 31 63.89 30.98 -1.69
CA ASP A 31 64.19 29.85 -0.81
C ASP A 31 63.05 29.59 0.19
N LEU A 32 62.39 30.63 0.73
CA LEU A 32 61.19 30.47 1.57
C LEU A 32 60.03 29.81 0.82
N LYS A 33 59.87 30.10 -0.48
CA LYS A 33 58.86 29.46 -1.35
C LYS A 33 59.21 28.01 -1.65
N LYS A 34 60.48 27.71 -1.96
CA LYS A 34 60.94 26.32 -2.18
C LYS A 34 60.67 25.46 -0.93
N ASP A 35 60.99 25.97 0.25
CA ASP A 35 60.79 25.23 1.50
C ASP A 35 59.30 25.05 1.84
N ALA A 36 58.44 26.02 1.51
CA ALA A 36 56.99 25.89 1.67
C ALA A 36 56.41 24.81 0.74
N ILE A 37 56.91 24.71 -0.50
CA ILE A 37 56.52 23.66 -1.46
C ILE A 37 56.97 22.28 -0.95
N PHE A 38 58.18 22.15 -0.41
CA PHE A 38 58.65 20.90 0.16
C PHE A 38 57.84 20.47 1.40
N ALA A 39 57.45 21.42 2.26
CA ALA A 39 56.58 21.13 3.40
C ALA A 39 55.17 20.67 2.98
N ALA A 40 54.64 21.21 1.87
CA ALA A 40 53.37 20.77 1.30
C ALA A 40 53.44 19.32 0.80
N LEU A 41 54.54 18.97 0.11
CA LEU A 41 54.78 17.61 -0.37
C LEU A 41 54.97 16.63 0.79
N GLY A 42 55.73 17.00 1.82
CA GLY A 42 55.89 16.20 3.04
C GLY A 42 54.57 15.98 3.79
N GLY A 43 53.74 17.02 3.91
CA GLY A 43 52.43 16.94 4.56
C GLY A 43 51.45 16.04 3.81
N THR A 44 51.52 16.05 2.47
CA THR A 44 50.71 15.17 1.62
C THR A 44 51.12 13.71 1.78
N ALA A 45 52.43 13.44 1.80
CA ALA A 45 52.97 12.09 1.93
C ALA A 45 52.67 11.48 3.32
N LEU A 46 52.87 12.24 4.40
CA LEU A 46 52.55 11.77 5.76
C LEU A 46 51.05 11.61 6.00
N GLY A 47 50.21 12.48 5.43
CA GLY A 47 48.76 12.35 5.50
C GLY A 47 48.24 11.07 4.82
N ALA A 48 48.84 10.70 3.68
CA ALA A 48 48.53 9.46 3.00
C ALA A 48 48.98 8.22 3.79
N ILE A 49 50.19 8.23 4.36
CA ILE A 49 50.71 7.12 5.18
C ILE A 49 49.91 6.95 6.48
N GLY A 50 49.58 8.06 7.15
CA GLY A 50 48.75 8.06 8.36
C GLY A 50 47.33 7.56 8.11
N GLY A 51 46.74 7.88 6.96
CA GLY A 51 45.43 7.37 6.54
C GLY A 51 45.42 5.84 6.39
N VAL A 52 46.49 5.26 5.86
CA VAL A 52 46.63 3.79 5.73
C VAL A 52 46.86 3.11 7.09
N ALA A 53 47.66 3.72 7.97
CA ALA A 53 47.88 3.17 9.32
C ALA A 53 46.62 3.19 10.20
N LEU A 54 45.76 4.21 10.03
CA LEU A 54 44.48 4.32 10.74
C LEU A 54 43.49 3.24 10.27
N ASP A 55 43.48 2.94 8.98
CA ASP A 55 42.65 1.91 8.35
C ASP A 55 43.01 0.50 8.85
N VAL A 56 44.32 0.23 9.02
CA VAL A 56 44.83 -1.02 9.60
C VAL A 56 44.54 -1.13 11.10
N TYR A 57 44.61 -0.02 11.86
CA TYR A 57 44.33 -0.02 13.30
C TYR A 57 42.83 -0.18 13.62
N LEU A 58 41.96 0.39 12.79
CA LEU A 58 40.50 0.25 12.92
C LEU A 58 40.00 -1.12 12.47
N SER A 59 40.72 -1.81 11.59
CA SER A 59 40.36 -3.15 11.13
C SER A 59 40.80 -4.29 12.07
N GLY A 60 41.62 -4.01 13.09
CA GLY A 60 42.22 -5.02 13.97
C GLY A 60 41.65 -5.14 15.39
N ALA A 61 40.72 -4.27 15.80
CA ALA A 61 40.17 -4.26 17.16
C ALA A 61 38.79 -4.94 17.23
N ASP A 62 38.78 -6.18 17.72
CA ASP A 62 37.59 -7.01 17.91
C ASP A 62 36.83 -6.56 19.18
N LEU A 63 35.86 -5.65 19.03
CA LEU A 63 34.91 -5.25 20.08
C LEU A 63 33.49 -5.54 19.60
N GLY A 64 32.92 -6.65 20.08
CA GLY A 64 31.62 -7.16 19.68
C GLY A 64 30.43 -6.25 20.01
N ILE A 65 29.93 -5.55 18.99
CA ILE A 65 28.58 -4.95 18.95
C ILE A 65 27.91 -5.37 17.63
N THR A 66 26.76 -6.03 17.75
CA THR A 66 25.89 -6.56 16.67
C THR A 66 24.90 -5.47 16.16
N PRO A 67 24.03 -5.74 15.15
CA PRO A 67 24.26 -5.52 13.72
C PRO A 67 23.29 -4.47 13.12
N GLY A 68 23.77 -3.54 12.29
CA GLY A 68 22.88 -2.64 11.53
C GLY A 68 23.43 -1.25 11.19
N LEU A 69 24.69 -1.18 10.75
CA LEU A 69 25.32 0.06 10.27
C LEU A 69 25.61 -0.07 8.78
N ASP A 70 24.78 0.57 7.96
CA ASP A 70 25.09 0.86 6.56
C ASP A 70 25.89 2.18 6.51
N PHE A 71 27.18 2.10 6.20
CA PHE A 71 28.03 3.26 5.91
C PHE A 71 28.10 3.49 4.38
N PRO A 72 27.78 4.69 3.86
CA PRO A 72 28.20 5.06 2.52
C PRO A 72 29.54 5.83 2.55
N GLU A 73 30.46 5.33 1.73
CA GLU A 73 31.61 5.99 1.08
C GLU A 73 32.68 6.73 1.91
N LEU A 74 33.74 5.96 2.11
CA LEU A 74 35.11 6.28 2.54
C LEU A 74 35.78 7.35 1.65
N VAL A 75 36.24 8.46 2.24
CA VAL A 75 37.09 9.45 1.56
C VAL A 75 38.47 8.83 1.31
N PRO A 76 38.95 8.74 0.05
CA PRO A 76 40.22 8.08 -0.25
C PRO A 76 41.40 8.77 0.45
N PRO A 77 42.42 8.03 0.93
CA PRO A 77 43.62 8.57 1.60
C PRO A 77 44.32 9.71 0.85
N LEU A 78 44.16 9.76 -0.47
CA LEU A 78 44.67 10.81 -1.36
C LEU A 78 44.08 12.21 -1.09
N ILE A 79 42.79 12.30 -0.71
CA ILE A 79 42.13 13.59 -0.46
C ILE A 79 42.57 14.16 0.89
N LEU A 80 42.72 13.30 1.90
CA LEU A 80 43.25 13.69 3.20
C LEU A 80 44.72 14.14 3.09
N GLY A 81 45.52 13.43 2.29
CA GLY A 81 46.87 13.87 1.92
C GLY A 81 46.85 15.26 1.27
N ALA A 82 46.03 15.49 0.25
CA ALA A 82 45.97 16.78 -0.45
C ALA A 82 45.56 17.94 0.46
N ALA A 83 44.60 17.72 1.38
CA ALA A 83 44.17 18.73 2.34
C ALA A 83 45.28 19.06 3.36
N LEU A 84 45.98 18.05 3.88
CA LEU A 84 47.14 18.25 4.76
C LEU A 84 48.30 18.93 4.03
N GLY A 85 48.52 18.62 2.75
CA GLY A 85 49.52 19.30 1.91
C GLY A 85 49.22 20.79 1.73
N ALA A 86 47.97 21.14 1.42
CA ALA A 86 47.55 22.53 1.26
C ALA A 86 47.63 23.32 2.60
N ALA A 87 47.26 22.68 3.71
CA ALA A 87 47.40 23.26 5.04
C ALA A 87 48.88 23.47 5.40
N SER A 88 49.74 22.50 5.09
CA SER A 88 51.19 22.58 5.33
C SER A 88 51.85 23.68 4.48
N TYR A 89 51.43 23.84 3.22
CA TYR A 89 51.89 24.92 2.35
C TYR A 89 51.54 26.31 2.90
N SER A 90 50.27 26.50 3.27
CA SER A 90 49.75 27.78 3.74
C SER A 90 50.32 28.20 5.09
N LEU A 91 50.68 27.23 5.94
CA LEU A 91 51.39 27.48 7.20
C LEU A 91 52.90 27.69 6.97
N GLY A 92 53.54 26.93 6.08
CA GLY A 92 54.96 27.05 5.74
C GLY A 92 55.32 28.34 4.99
N ALA A 93 54.38 28.92 4.24
CA ALA A 93 54.58 30.15 3.47
C ALA A 93 54.53 31.45 4.32
N LYS A 94 54.18 31.37 5.61
CA LYS A 94 54.13 32.53 6.51
C LYS A 94 55.39 32.62 7.36
N GLU A 95 56.01 33.80 7.42
CA GLU A 95 57.10 34.09 8.33
C GLU A 95 56.57 34.20 9.76
N GLY A 96 56.72 33.13 10.53
CA GLY A 96 56.33 33.02 11.92
C GLY A 96 56.75 31.67 12.49
N VAL A 97 56.75 31.53 13.82
CA VAL A 97 57.22 30.32 14.52
C VAL A 97 56.55 29.05 13.98
N GLY A 98 55.26 29.12 13.64
CA GLY A 98 54.53 28.01 13.01
C GLY A 98 55.05 27.63 11.62
N GLY A 99 55.40 28.60 10.77
CA GLY A 99 55.94 28.35 9.44
C GLY A 99 57.37 27.81 9.45
N THR A 100 58.16 28.17 10.47
CA THR A 100 59.49 27.57 10.69
C THR A 100 59.34 26.11 11.11
N VAL A 101 58.54 25.81 12.14
CA VAL A 101 58.35 24.43 12.64
C VAL A 101 57.83 23.48 11.56
N VAL A 102 56.86 23.92 10.75
CA VAL A 102 56.29 23.16 9.63
C VAL A 102 57.33 22.90 8.53
N ARG A 103 58.20 23.87 8.21
CA ARG A 103 59.30 23.67 7.24
C ARG A 103 60.38 22.73 7.74
N THR A 104 60.77 22.80 9.02
CA THR A 104 61.79 21.91 9.58
C THR A 104 61.31 20.47 9.74
N THR A 105 60.02 20.25 10.04
CA THR A 105 59.46 18.90 10.25
C THR A 105 59.02 18.20 8.97
N LEU A 106 58.56 18.94 7.95
CA LEU A 106 58.02 18.35 6.71
C LEU A 106 58.91 18.55 5.48
N GLY A 107 59.89 19.46 5.51
CA GLY A 107 60.75 19.79 4.37
C GLY A 107 61.97 18.87 4.16
N ALA A 108 62.22 17.90 5.03
CA ALA A 108 63.41 17.04 4.98
C ALA A 108 63.29 15.86 4.00
N VAL A 109 62.93 16.11 2.73
CA VAL A 109 62.88 15.08 1.67
C VAL A 109 64.03 15.29 0.65
N PRO A 110 64.74 14.24 0.17
CA PRO A 110 66.02 14.40 -0.52
C PRO A 110 65.92 15.03 -1.94
N LYS A 111 66.89 15.87 -2.28
CA LYS A 111 67.02 16.74 -3.49
C LYS A 111 66.94 16.08 -4.89
N ALA A 112 66.68 14.79 -5.03
CA ALA A 112 66.77 14.09 -6.32
C ALA A 112 65.52 14.24 -7.23
N ALA A 113 64.37 14.71 -6.72
CA ALA A 113 63.09 14.67 -7.46
C ALA A 113 62.67 16.00 -8.14
N THR A 114 63.48 17.06 -8.10
CA THR A 114 63.03 18.45 -8.35
C THR A 114 62.89 18.84 -9.84
N GLY A 115 63.51 18.10 -10.77
CA GLY A 115 63.56 18.47 -12.19
C GLY A 115 62.28 18.20 -13.00
N ALA A 116 61.44 17.27 -12.58
CA ALA A 116 60.21 16.92 -13.30
C ALA A 116 59.02 17.85 -12.94
N VAL A 117 59.05 18.46 -11.75
CA VAL A 117 57.95 19.28 -11.24
C VAL A 117 57.99 20.72 -11.78
N THR A 118 59.17 21.26 -12.01
CA THR A 118 59.36 22.64 -12.49
C THR A 118 58.74 22.87 -13.88
N ARG A 119 58.79 21.89 -14.80
CA ARG A 119 58.15 22.01 -16.12
C ARG A 119 56.62 22.07 -16.08
N LYS A 120 55.96 21.39 -15.14
CA LYS A 120 54.50 21.47 -14.98
C LYS A 120 54.06 22.80 -14.35
N VAL A 121 54.91 23.42 -13.54
CA VAL A 121 54.58 24.70 -12.90
C VAL A 121 54.58 25.84 -13.91
N ASP A 122 55.52 25.88 -14.87
CA ASP A 122 55.54 26.89 -15.93
C ASP A 122 54.30 26.79 -16.85
N GLU A 123 53.84 25.57 -17.14
CA GLU A 123 52.58 25.31 -17.86
C GLU A 123 51.35 25.85 -17.12
N THR A 124 51.33 25.75 -15.80
CA THR A 124 50.20 26.21 -14.96
C THR A 124 50.16 27.74 -14.83
N VAL A 125 51.32 28.40 -14.89
CA VAL A 125 51.42 29.87 -14.75
C VAL A 125 50.93 30.60 -16.01
N GLU A 126 51.17 30.05 -17.20
CA GLU A 126 50.59 30.59 -18.45
C GLU A 126 49.07 30.40 -18.50
N GLU A 127 48.53 29.32 -17.92
CA GLU A 127 47.10 29.08 -17.81
C GLU A 127 46.39 30.08 -16.87
N ILE A 128 47.07 30.52 -15.80
CA ILE A 128 46.56 31.54 -14.87
C ILE A 128 46.55 32.94 -15.51
N LYS A 129 47.51 33.28 -16.39
CA LYS A 129 47.49 34.56 -17.13
C LYS A 129 46.36 34.64 -18.16
N ALA A 130 45.90 33.51 -18.69
CA ALA A 130 44.77 33.46 -19.63
C ALA A 130 43.40 33.56 -18.93
N ALA A 131 43.33 33.30 -17.62
CA ALA A 131 42.09 33.23 -16.85
C ALA A 131 41.25 34.54 -16.82
N PRO A 132 41.82 35.76 -16.73
CA PRO A 132 41.02 36.99 -16.71
C PRO A 132 40.29 37.24 -18.03
N ARG A 133 40.92 36.93 -19.17
CA ARG A 133 40.28 37.06 -20.49
C ARG A 133 39.17 36.03 -20.68
N ARG A 134 39.40 34.79 -20.25
CA ARG A 134 38.37 33.74 -20.25
C ARG A 134 37.22 34.05 -19.30
N ALA A 135 37.46 34.70 -18.17
CA ALA A 135 36.41 35.13 -17.24
C ALA A 135 35.52 36.23 -17.83
N VAL A 136 36.09 37.18 -18.57
CA VAL A 136 35.32 38.26 -19.22
C VAL A 136 34.54 37.73 -20.43
N GLU A 137 35.13 36.86 -21.25
CA GLU A 137 34.40 36.20 -22.35
C GLU A 137 33.33 35.25 -21.84
N SER A 138 33.59 34.51 -20.75
CA SER A 138 32.60 33.64 -20.11
C SER A 138 31.46 34.44 -19.48
N ALA A 139 31.74 35.60 -18.87
CA ALA A 139 30.71 36.49 -18.35
C ALA A 139 29.84 37.08 -19.47
N LYS A 140 30.44 37.52 -20.59
CA LYS A 140 29.70 38.04 -21.73
C LYS A 140 28.86 36.95 -22.40
N LYS A 141 29.44 35.76 -22.57
CA LYS A 141 28.73 34.59 -23.08
C LYS A 141 27.61 34.15 -22.13
N ALA A 142 27.80 34.19 -20.82
CA ALA A 142 26.75 33.86 -19.86
C ALA A 142 25.58 34.85 -19.92
N VAL A 143 25.85 36.14 -20.15
CA VAL A 143 24.79 37.15 -20.34
C VAL A 143 24.05 36.91 -21.65
N ASP A 144 24.75 36.66 -22.75
CA ASP A 144 24.12 36.36 -24.04
C ASP A 144 23.35 35.03 -24.00
N ASP A 145 23.91 33.98 -23.39
CA ASP A 145 23.26 32.68 -23.15
C ASP A 145 22.02 32.83 -22.25
N THR A 146 22.05 33.72 -21.25
CA THR A 146 20.87 34.01 -20.40
C THR A 146 19.79 34.75 -21.18
N VAL A 147 20.17 35.70 -22.04
CA VAL A 147 19.22 36.43 -22.89
C VAL A 147 18.57 35.50 -23.93
N ASP A 148 19.34 34.59 -24.52
CA ASP A 148 18.83 33.57 -25.43
C ASP A 148 18.01 32.50 -24.71
N GLU A 149 18.34 32.18 -23.46
CA GLU A 149 17.55 31.29 -22.61
C GLU A 149 16.21 31.91 -22.20
N ILE A 150 16.17 33.21 -21.93
CA ILE A 150 14.93 33.97 -21.67
C ILE A 150 14.06 34.05 -22.93
N LYS A 151 14.66 34.20 -24.12
CA LYS A 151 13.93 34.17 -25.40
C LYS A 151 13.48 32.76 -25.80
N ALA A 152 14.25 31.75 -25.42
CA ALA A 152 13.94 30.35 -25.70
C ALA A 152 12.96 29.73 -24.69
N THR A 153 12.71 30.35 -23.53
CA THR A 153 11.87 29.75 -22.48
C THR A 153 10.42 29.49 -22.94
N PRO A 154 9.74 30.38 -23.69
CA PRO A 154 8.42 30.08 -24.24
C PRO A 154 8.43 28.87 -25.19
N GLY A 155 9.49 28.74 -26.01
CA GLY A 155 9.67 27.62 -26.94
C GLY A 155 10.05 26.31 -26.26
N ARG A 156 10.92 26.35 -25.24
CA ARG A 156 11.35 25.17 -24.47
C ARG A 156 10.23 24.65 -23.55
N VAL A 157 9.38 25.52 -23.00
CA VAL A 157 8.21 25.08 -22.24
C VAL A 157 7.18 24.44 -23.18
N ALA A 158 7.00 24.98 -24.39
CA ALA A 158 6.13 24.36 -25.40
C ALA A 158 6.66 23.02 -25.92
N GLU A 159 7.97 22.91 -26.21
CA GLU A 159 8.60 21.65 -26.65
C GLU A 159 8.70 20.63 -25.51
N ALA A 160 9.01 21.04 -24.29
CA ALA A 160 8.98 20.14 -23.12
C ALA A 160 7.56 19.64 -22.84
N ALA A 161 6.53 20.46 -23.04
CA ALA A 161 5.14 20.01 -22.95
C ALA A 161 4.80 18.99 -24.05
N LYS A 162 5.27 19.18 -25.29
CA LYS A 162 5.08 18.20 -26.38
C LYS A 162 5.86 16.91 -26.15
N VAL A 163 7.11 16.98 -25.71
CA VAL A 163 7.95 15.81 -25.40
C VAL A 163 7.35 15.02 -24.24
N LYS A 164 6.90 15.70 -23.18
CA LYS A 164 6.28 15.04 -22.02
C LYS A 164 4.91 14.45 -22.37
N ALA A 165 4.15 15.09 -23.26
CA ALA A 165 2.93 14.52 -23.82
C ALA A 165 3.21 13.31 -24.74
N ALA A 166 4.30 13.33 -25.52
CA ALA A 166 4.71 12.21 -26.35
C ALA A 166 5.23 11.03 -25.50
N GLU A 167 6.02 11.29 -24.46
CA GLU A 167 6.47 10.27 -23.49
C GLU A 167 5.31 9.66 -22.74
N THR A 168 4.33 10.45 -22.28
CA THR A 168 3.13 9.88 -21.63
C THR A 168 2.29 9.08 -22.61
N VAL A 169 2.20 9.48 -23.88
CA VAL A 169 1.50 8.69 -24.91
C VAL A 169 2.22 7.38 -25.22
N GLU A 170 3.56 7.37 -25.30
CA GLU A 170 4.37 6.15 -25.47
C GLU A 170 4.30 5.25 -24.22
N GLU A 171 4.32 5.82 -23.02
CA GLU A 171 4.18 5.08 -21.75
C GLU A 171 2.78 4.46 -21.60
N ILE A 172 1.73 5.18 -22.01
CA ILE A 172 0.34 4.68 -22.07
C ILE A 172 0.16 3.62 -23.17
N LYS A 173 0.92 3.69 -24.27
CA LYS A 173 0.92 2.64 -25.32
C LYS A 173 1.73 1.41 -24.92
N ALA A 174 2.78 1.58 -24.10
CA ALA A 174 3.64 0.48 -23.65
C ALA A 174 3.05 -0.29 -22.46
N THR A 175 2.16 0.32 -21.67
CA THR A 175 1.53 -0.33 -20.50
C THR A 175 0.65 -1.53 -20.88
N PRO A 176 -0.22 -1.48 -21.92
CA PRO A 176 -0.96 -2.65 -22.40
C PRO A 176 -0.05 -3.82 -22.78
N LYS A 177 1.12 -3.55 -23.38
CA LYS A 177 2.08 -4.59 -23.77
C LYS A 177 2.77 -5.23 -22.57
N LYS A 178 3.23 -4.43 -21.60
CA LYS A 178 3.83 -4.94 -20.35
C LYS A 178 2.82 -5.72 -19.50
N VAL A 179 1.56 -5.29 -19.48
CA VAL A 179 0.48 -6.02 -18.79
C VAL A 179 0.14 -7.30 -19.54
N ALA A 180 0.15 -7.30 -20.88
CA ALA A 180 -0.06 -8.50 -21.69
C ALA A 180 1.06 -9.53 -21.48
N GLU A 181 2.34 -9.11 -21.52
CA GLU A 181 3.49 -10.01 -21.30
C GLU A 181 3.53 -10.55 -19.86
N ALA A 182 3.21 -9.74 -18.85
CA ALA A 182 3.11 -10.20 -17.47
C ALA A 182 1.92 -11.16 -17.26
N THR A 183 0.81 -10.94 -17.96
CA THR A 183 -0.37 -11.82 -17.91
C THR A 183 -0.09 -13.13 -18.64
N GLU A 184 0.56 -13.09 -19.81
CA GLU A 184 0.96 -14.28 -20.56
C GLU A 184 1.92 -15.15 -19.74
N LYS A 185 2.94 -14.54 -19.11
CA LYS A 185 3.84 -15.25 -18.21
C LYS A 185 3.11 -15.87 -17.01
N ALA A 186 2.21 -15.12 -16.37
CA ALA A 186 1.44 -15.66 -15.25
C ALA A 186 0.48 -16.80 -15.66
N VAL A 187 -0.05 -16.76 -16.88
CA VAL A 187 -0.88 -17.85 -17.44
C VAL A 187 -0.02 -19.08 -17.73
N VAL A 188 1.18 -18.91 -18.31
CA VAL A 188 2.12 -20.02 -18.56
C VAL A 188 2.55 -20.68 -17.24
N ASP A 189 2.95 -19.88 -16.24
CA ASP A 189 3.35 -20.40 -14.92
C ASP A 189 2.19 -21.14 -14.22
N ALA A 190 0.95 -20.67 -14.38
CA ALA A 190 -0.24 -21.32 -13.82
C ALA A 190 -0.60 -22.62 -14.54
N VAL A 191 -0.42 -22.68 -15.87
CA VAL A 191 -0.63 -23.90 -16.66
C VAL A 191 0.42 -24.95 -16.29
N GLU A 192 1.70 -24.57 -16.18
CA GLU A 192 2.77 -25.51 -15.79
C GLU A 192 2.58 -26.05 -14.37
N ALA A 193 2.15 -25.20 -13.43
CA ALA A 193 1.81 -25.65 -12.07
C ALA A 193 0.60 -26.60 -12.06
N THR A 194 -0.38 -26.38 -12.93
CA THR A 194 -1.56 -27.25 -13.07
C THR A 194 -1.19 -28.59 -13.70
N GLU A 195 -0.35 -28.60 -14.73
CA GLU A 195 0.16 -29.84 -15.34
C GLU A 195 0.92 -30.69 -14.32
N LYS A 196 1.81 -30.08 -13.52
CA LYS A 196 2.52 -30.78 -12.43
C LYS A 196 1.56 -31.41 -11.42
N ALA A 197 0.57 -30.65 -10.94
CA ALA A 197 -0.44 -31.16 -10.00
C ALA A 197 -1.29 -32.30 -10.60
N VAL A 198 -1.63 -32.23 -11.89
CA VAL A 198 -2.35 -33.29 -12.59
C VAL A 198 -1.48 -34.54 -12.72
N THR A 199 -0.20 -34.40 -13.06
CA THR A 199 0.72 -35.55 -13.16
C THR A 199 0.91 -36.24 -11.81
N GLU A 200 1.07 -35.50 -10.71
CA GLU A 200 1.16 -36.08 -9.35
C GLU A 200 -0.14 -36.80 -8.96
N THR A 201 -1.30 -36.24 -9.30
CA THR A 201 -2.60 -36.87 -9.01
C THR A 201 -2.79 -38.16 -9.81
N VAL A 202 -2.34 -38.19 -11.07
CA VAL A 202 -2.38 -39.39 -11.93
C VAL A 202 -1.44 -40.47 -11.40
N GLU A 203 -0.22 -40.11 -10.98
CA GLU A 203 0.74 -41.01 -10.34
C GLU A 203 0.18 -41.61 -9.03
N GLU A 204 -0.41 -40.77 -8.16
CA GLU A 204 -1.02 -41.23 -6.91
C GLU A 204 -2.23 -42.15 -7.17
N THR A 205 -3.03 -41.83 -8.18
CA THR A 205 -4.18 -42.66 -8.59
C THR A 205 -3.70 -44.00 -9.15
N LYS A 206 -2.67 -43.99 -9.99
CA LYS A 206 -2.04 -45.21 -10.52
C LYS A 206 -1.53 -46.10 -9.39
N LYS A 207 -0.88 -45.51 -8.38
CA LYS A 207 -0.38 -46.22 -7.20
C LYS A 207 -1.51 -46.85 -6.37
N LYS A 208 -2.62 -46.13 -6.16
CA LYS A 208 -3.82 -46.66 -5.46
C LYS A 208 -4.49 -47.78 -6.25
N VAL A 209 -4.56 -47.66 -7.58
CA VAL A 209 -5.11 -48.71 -8.45
C VAL A 209 -4.23 -49.96 -8.39
N THR A 210 -2.90 -49.83 -8.51
CA THR A 210 -2.00 -51.00 -8.34
C THR A 210 -2.13 -51.64 -6.97
N GLN A 211 -2.20 -50.85 -5.89
CA GLN A 211 -2.39 -51.37 -4.54
C GLN A 211 -3.73 -52.11 -4.40
N THR A 212 -4.81 -51.57 -4.98
CA THR A 212 -6.12 -52.24 -4.98
C THR A 212 -6.09 -53.53 -5.79
N VAL A 213 -5.37 -53.55 -6.92
CA VAL A 213 -5.20 -54.76 -7.74
C VAL A 213 -4.39 -55.82 -7.00
N ASP A 214 -3.33 -55.45 -6.27
CA ASP A 214 -2.55 -56.36 -5.43
C ASP A 214 -3.36 -56.90 -4.24
N ASP A 215 -4.18 -56.06 -3.62
CA ASP A 215 -5.11 -56.46 -2.55
C ASP A 215 -6.18 -57.43 -3.06
N VAL A 216 -6.70 -57.22 -4.27
CA VAL A 216 -7.66 -58.13 -4.90
C VAL A 216 -6.99 -59.42 -5.39
N ALA A 217 -5.76 -59.36 -5.89
CA ALA A 217 -4.99 -60.52 -6.33
C ALA A 217 -4.53 -61.40 -5.15
N SER A 218 -4.36 -60.82 -3.96
CA SER A 218 -4.02 -61.55 -2.73
C SER A 218 -5.24 -62.11 -1.97
N PHE A 219 -6.46 -61.70 -2.35
CA PHE A 219 -7.71 -62.17 -1.76
C PHE A 219 -8.10 -63.63 -2.07
N PRO A 220 -7.85 -64.20 -3.27
CA PRO A 220 -8.20 -65.60 -3.54
C PRO A 220 -7.29 -66.63 -2.85
N GLY A 221 -6.06 -66.26 -2.44
CA GLY A 221 -5.17 -67.19 -1.73
C GLY A 221 -5.65 -67.49 -0.29
N LYS A 222 -5.95 -66.44 0.48
CA LYS A 222 -6.26 -66.58 1.92
C LYS A 222 -7.59 -67.28 2.21
N LYS A 223 -8.59 -67.12 1.34
CA LYS A 223 -9.88 -67.81 1.52
C LYS A 223 -9.88 -69.27 1.08
N ILE A 224 -9.00 -69.65 0.15
CA ILE A 224 -8.87 -71.05 -0.25
C ILE A 224 -8.19 -71.85 0.87
N ASP A 225 -7.20 -71.27 1.56
CA ASP A 225 -6.56 -71.89 2.72
C ASP A 225 -7.51 -72.01 3.93
N GLU A 226 -8.30 -70.99 4.25
CA GLU A 226 -9.32 -71.06 5.32
C GLU A 226 -10.44 -72.08 5.03
N ILE A 227 -10.87 -72.22 3.77
CA ILE A 227 -11.90 -73.18 3.37
C ILE A 227 -11.33 -74.61 3.35
N SER A 228 -10.06 -74.78 2.96
CA SER A 228 -9.34 -76.06 3.02
C SER A 228 -9.22 -76.57 4.45
N GLU A 229 -8.97 -75.69 5.42
CA GLU A 229 -8.84 -76.07 6.84
C GLU A 229 -10.20 -76.37 7.49
N ALA A 230 -11.27 -75.69 7.06
CA ALA A 230 -12.64 -75.92 7.55
C ALA A 230 -13.27 -77.24 7.08
N ILE A 231 -12.83 -77.81 5.95
CA ILE A 231 -13.39 -79.05 5.38
C ILE A 231 -12.79 -80.33 6.03
N SER A 232 -11.72 -80.20 6.84
CA SER A 232 -11.00 -81.33 7.45
C SER A 232 -11.57 -81.85 8.80
N GLY A 233 -12.71 -81.36 9.29
CA GLY A 233 -13.21 -81.65 10.65
C GLY A 233 -14.59 -82.33 10.75
N LYS A 234 -14.58 -83.68 10.84
CA LYS A 234 -15.50 -84.66 11.50
C LYS A 234 -17.01 -84.33 11.76
N PRO A 235 -17.96 -85.26 11.50
CA PRO A 235 -19.41 -85.00 11.47
C PRO A 235 -20.14 -85.26 12.80
N LEU A 236 -21.14 -84.43 13.15
CA LEU A 236 -22.16 -84.71 14.17
C LEU A 236 -23.56 -84.22 13.78
N ALA A 237 -24.50 -85.16 13.93
CA ALA A 237 -25.96 -85.25 13.82
C ALA A 237 -26.91 -84.02 13.84
N PRO A 238 -28.16 -84.17 13.31
CA PRO A 238 -29.09 -83.09 12.96
C PRO A 238 -30.07 -82.71 14.08
N LYS A 239 -30.56 -81.46 14.08
CA LYS A 239 -31.72 -81.03 14.88
C LYS A 239 -32.65 -80.09 14.10
N ALA A 240 -33.95 -80.33 14.29
CA ALA A 240 -35.11 -79.92 13.49
C ALA A 240 -35.48 -78.42 13.52
N PRO A 241 -36.35 -77.94 12.59
CA PRO A 241 -36.68 -76.53 12.39
C PRO A 241 -37.97 -76.09 13.09
N GLU A 242 -38.04 -74.83 13.54
CA GLU A 242 -39.28 -74.16 13.96
C GLU A 242 -39.36 -72.68 13.48
N PRO A 243 -40.59 -72.12 13.35
CA PRO A 243 -41.01 -71.30 12.20
C PRO A 243 -41.17 -69.78 12.49
N PRO A 244 -41.57 -68.93 11.49
CA PRO A 244 -41.28 -67.50 11.46
C PRO A 244 -42.33 -66.62 12.18
N LYS A 245 -41.87 -65.51 12.79
CA LYS A 245 -42.75 -64.46 13.34
C LYS A 245 -42.71 -63.18 12.49
N ALA A 246 -43.91 -62.61 12.40
CA ALA A 246 -44.44 -61.63 11.46
C ALA A 246 -43.94 -60.16 11.64
N PRO A 247 -44.30 -59.24 10.72
CA PRO A 247 -43.54 -58.01 10.41
C PRO A 247 -43.83 -56.79 11.31
N PRO A 248 -42.92 -55.79 11.34
CA PRO A 248 -43.03 -54.61 12.20
C PRO A 248 -44.07 -53.58 11.69
N LYS A 249 -44.85 -53.06 12.64
CA LYS A 249 -45.96 -52.10 12.48
C LYS A 249 -45.47 -50.66 12.66
N ALA A 250 -46.09 -49.74 11.92
CA ALA A 250 -45.76 -48.32 11.80
C ALA A 250 -45.75 -47.51 13.13
N PRO A 251 -44.96 -46.42 13.22
CA PRO A 251 -44.88 -45.57 14.42
C PRO A 251 -46.06 -44.58 14.55
N PRO A 252 -46.66 -44.43 15.75
CA PRO A 252 -47.65 -43.40 16.05
C PRO A 252 -47.06 -42.05 16.51
N ALA A 253 -47.84 -41.00 16.27
CA ALA A 253 -47.55 -39.57 16.48
C ALA A 253 -47.31 -39.14 17.96
N PRO A 254 -46.65 -37.99 18.20
CA PRO A 254 -46.18 -37.58 19.53
C PRO A 254 -47.27 -36.98 20.43
N PRO A 255 -47.31 -37.32 21.75
CA PRO A 255 -48.16 -36.64 22.72
C PRO A 255 -47.46 -35.48 23.45
N LYS A 256 -48.29 -34.51 23.81
CA LYS A 256 -48.02 -33.22 24.48
C LYS A 256 -47.41 -33.35 25.88
N ALA A 257 -46.63 -32.33 26.25
CA ALA A 257 -46.03 -32.12 27.58
C ALA A 257 -47.04 -31.77 28.69
N PRO A 258 -46.76 -32.21 29.94
CA PRO A 258 -47.18 -31.53 31.17
C PRO A 258 -46.00 -31.39 32.20
N PRO A 259 -46.12 -30.77 33.40
CA PRO A 259 -45.34 -29.59 33.80
C PRO A 259 -44.34 -29.79 34.98
N LYS A 260 -43.54 -28.73 35.25
CA LYS A 260 -42.48 -28.57 36.28
C LYS A 260 -42.93 -28.80 37.75
N LYS A 261 -42.07 -29.44 38.58
CA LYS A 261 -41.54 -28.99 39.91
C LYS A 261 -40.53 -30.03 40.54
N PRO A 262 -39.79 -29.76 41.64
CA PRO A 262 -38.38 -29.33 41.66
C PRO A 262 -37.34 -30.34 42.25
N GLU A 263 -36.06 -30.11 41.90
CA GLU A 263 -34.75 -30.45 42.53
C GLU A 263 -34.48 -31.82 43.23
N PRO A 264 -33.25 -32.35 43.05
CA PRO A 264 -32.38 -32.38 44.23
C PRO A 264 -30.93 -31.89 44.01
N VAL A 265 -30.46 -31.29 45.11
CA VAL A 265 -29.15 -30.78 45.49
C VAL A 265 -28.00 -31.78 45.25
N PHE A 266 -26.92 -31.32 44.63
CA PHE A 266 -25.59 -31.96 44.71
C PHE A 266 -24.65 -31.10 45.57
N LYS A 267 -24.14 -31.69 46.66
CA LYS A 267 -23.12 -31.13 47.56
C LYS A 267 -21.73 -31.22 46.92
N ALA A 268 -20.98 -30.10 46.92
CA ALA A 268 -19.55 -30.06 46.66
C ALA A 268 -18.81 -29.49 47.91
N PRO A 269 -17.58 -29.94 48.19
CA PRO A 269 -16.93 -29.76 49.48
C PRO A 269 -16.42 -28.34 49.76
N GLU A 270 -16.49 -28.01 51.05
CA GLU A 270 -16.22 -26.75 51.72
C GLU A 270 -14.70 -26.42 51.75
N ILE A 271 -14.31 -25.29 51.15
CA ILE A 271 -12.98 -24.67 51.33
C ILE A 271 -13.19 -23.43 52.20
N LYS A 272 -12.61 -23.46 53.41
CA LYS A 272 -12.67 -22.36 54.38
C LYS A 272 -11.74 -21.22 53.96
N VAL A 273 -12.32 -20.04 53.70
CA VAL A 273 -11.63 -18.76 53.56
C VAL A 273 -12.05 -17.87 54.74
N PRO A 274 -11.12 -17.22 55.46
CA PRO A 274 -11.45 -16.41 56.63
C PRO A 274 -12.22 -15.13 56.26
N GLU A 275 -13.27 -14.87 57.05
CA GLU A 275 -14.23 -13.78 56.94
C GLU A 275 -13.63 -12.43 57.37
N ILE A 276 -13.51 -11.49 56.44
CA ILE A 276 -13.22 -10.08 56.73
C ILE A 276 -14.56 -9.34 56.76
N LYS A 277 -14.95 -8.87 57.95
CA LYS A 277 -16.13 -8.02 58.18
C LYS A 277 -15.97 -6.67 57.49
N ALA A 278 -16.85 -6.38 56.54
CA ALA A 278 -17.04 -5.03 55.99
C ALA A 278 -17.90 -4.19 56.95
N PRO A 279 -17.56 -2.91 57.20
CA PRO A 279 -18.40 -2.02 58.01
C PRO A 279 -19.65 -1.58 57.25
N GLU A 280 -20.77 -1.65 57.96
CA GLU A 280 -22.12 -1.25 57.54
C GLU A 280 -22.21 0.28 57.37
N ILE A 281 -22.34 0.75 56.13
CA ILE A 281 -22.60 2.17 55.82
C ILE A 281 -24.11 2.38 55.75
N LYS A 282 -24.66 3.09 56.74
CA LYS A 282 -26.04 3.58 56.73
C LYS A 282 -26.19 4.69 55.69
N VAL A 283 -26.97 4.42 54.65
CA VAL A 283 -27.40 5.43 53.66
C VAL A 283 -28.61 6.18 54.23
N PRO A 284 -28.56 7.52 54.38
CA PRO A 284 -29.74 8.30 54.77
C PRO A 284 -30.72 8.44 53.59
N GLU A 285 -32.00 8.28 53.91
CA GLU A 285 -33.15 8.42 53.03
C GLU A 285 -33.33 9.89 52.59
N ILE A 286 -33.12 10.18 51.30
CA ILE A 286 -33.32 11.52 50.73
C ILE A 286 -34.76 11.60 50.20
N LYS A 287 -35.58 12.41 50.86
CA LYS A 287 -36.91 12.83 50.39
C LYS A 287 -36.80 13.64 49.10
N ALA A 288 -37.55 13.24 48.08
CA ALA A 288 -37.66 13.95 46.81
C ALA A 288 -38.28 15.36 46.99
N PRO A 289 -37.72 16.42 46.38
CA PRO A 289 -38.34 17.74 46.38
C PRO A 289 -39.49 17.82 45.36
N LYS A 290 -40.56 18.47 45.80
CA LYS A 290 -41.84 18.69 45.12
C LYS A 290 -41.66 19.71 43.99
N LEU A 291 -42.06 19.35 42.77
CA LEU A 291 -42.11 20.25 41.61
C LEU A 291 -43.06 21.44 41.85
N PRO A 292 -42.71 22.68 41.47
CA PRO A 292 -43.64 23.80 41.47
C PRO A 292 -44.60 23.74 40.26
N GLU A 293 -45.88 23.97 40.54
CA GLU A 293 -46.97 24.06 39.58
C GLU A 293 -46.86 25.35 38.74
N PHE A 294 -47.01 25.23 37.42
CA PHE A 294 -47.11 26.38 36.51
C PHE A 294 -48.53 26.99 36.52
N PRO A 295 -48.66 28.33 36.48
CA PRO A 295 -49.96 28.98 36.50
C PRO A 295 -50.66 28.90 35.14
N LYS A 296 -51.98 28.74 35.23
CA LYS A 296 -52.97 28.59 34.16
C LYS A 296 -53.38 29.98 33.63
N ALA A 297 -53.21 30.26 32.34
CA ALA A 297 -53.79 31.41 31.63
C ALA A 297 -53.85 31.08 30.12
N ALA A 298 -54.77 31.53 29.28
CA ALA A 298 -56.14 32.03 29.34
C ALA A 298 -56.64 31.93 27.87
N GLN A 299 -57.90 31.59 27.65
CA GLN A 299 -58.61 31.65 26.33
C GLN A 299 -58.67 33.13 25.86
N ALA A 300 -58.85 33.57 24.61
CA ALA A 300 -59.48 33.12 23.34
C ALA A 300 -58.99 34.10 22.21
N PRO A 301 -59.58 34.26 20.99
CA PRO A 301 -60.64 33.52 20.27
C PRO A 301 -60.30 33.21 18.76
N PRO A 302 -61.21 32.56 17.99
CA PRO A 302 -60.93 31.98 16.66
C PRO A 302 -61.31 32.91 15.49
N LYS A 303 -60.68 32.74 14.32
CA LYS A 303 -61.16 33.31 13.04
C LYS A 303 -61.24 32.25 11.95
N ALA A 304 -62.42 32.21 11.33
CA ALA A 304 -62.89 31.27 10.31
C ALA A 304 -62.62 31.80 8.86
N PRO A 305 -62.87 30.99 7.80
CA PRO A 305 -62.42 31.13 6.39
C PRO A 305 -63.35 32.09 5.58
N PRO A 306 -63.24 32.40 4.24
CA PRO A 306 -62.85 31.53 3.08
C PRO A 306 -62.23 32.22 1.81
N LYS A 307 -61.81 31.44 0.79
CA LYS A 307 -62.18 31.56 -0.66
C LYS A 307 -61.19 30.86 -1.61
N ALA A 308 -61.73 29.99 -2.46
CA ALA A 308 -61.28 29.68 -3.82
C ALA A 308 -62.36 30.19 -4.81
N PRO A 309 -62.29 30.05 -6.16
CA PRO A 309 -61.19 30.02 -7.16
C PRO A 309 -61.43 31.06 -8.31
N PRO A 310 -60.66 31.09 -9.42
CA PRO A 310 -61.13 30.47 -10.69
C PRO A 310 -59.99 29.80 -11.51
N LYS A 311 -60.17 28.60 -12.09
CA LYS A 311 -60.81 28.24 -13.39
C LYS A 311 -59.91 28.46 -14.64
N ALA A 312 -59.10 27.43 -14.97
CA ALA A 312 -58.81 26.78 -16.28
C ALA A 312 -58.46 27.60 -17.56
N PRO A 313 -58.06 26.97 -18.69
CA PRO A 313 -56.91 26.08 -18.93
C PRO A 313 -56.11 26.49 -20.19
N ALA A 314 -54.81 26.21 -20.27
CA ALA A 314 -54.09 26.30 -21.56
C ALA A 314 -52.93 25.29 -21.70
N LYS A 315 -53.11 24.42 -22.71
CA LYS A 315 -52.09 23.75 -23.55
C LYS A 315 -50.99 22.93 -22.88
N ALA A 316 -51.18 21.62 -23.00
CA ALA A 316 -50.11 20.63 -23.11
C ALA A 316 -49.10 20.99 -24.22
N PRO A 317 -47.80 20.77 -24.00
CA PRO A 317 -46.91 20.36 -25.06
C PRO A 317 -46.63 18.86 -24.99
N ALA A 318 -46.59 18.31 -26.19
CA ALA A 318 -46.43 16.91 -26.55
C ALA A 318 -45.27 16.19 -25.85
N LYS A 319 -45.59 14.96 -25.45
CA LYS A 319 -44.75 13.76 -25.42
C LYS A 319 -43.57 13.85 -26.41
N ALA A 320 -42.38 14.12 -25.90
CA ALA A 320 -41.14 13.94 -26.64
C ALA A 320 -40.74 12.46 -26.58
N GLU A 321 -40.83 11.78 -27.72
CA GLU A 321 -40.16 10.51 -27.97
C GLU A 321 -38.64 10.66 -27.72
N PRO A 322 -37.98 9.68 -27.07
CA PRO A 322 -36.53 9.65 -27.07
C PRO A 322 -36.05 9.26 -28.47
N GLN A 323 -35.60 10.25 -29.24
CA GLN A 323 -34.81 10.00 -30.45
C GLN A 323 -33.51 9.30 -30.03
N ALA A 324 -33.35 8.06 -30.49
CA ALA A 324 -32.09 7.34 -30.39
C ALA A 324 -30.98 8.13 -31.08
N PRO A 325 -29.78 8.26 -30.49
CA PRO A 325 -28.65 8.87 -31.17
C PRO A 325 -28.29 8.01 -32.40
N ARG A 326 -28.49 8.56 -33.59
CA ARG A 326 -27.95 8.05 -34.86
C ARG A 326 -26.42 8.09 -34.77
N ILE A 327 -25.82 6.99 -34.32
CA ILE A 327 -24.39 6.74 -34.47
C ILE A 327 -24.13 6.56 -35.97
N LYS A 328 -23.38 7.49 -36.56
CA LYS A 328 -22.81 7.32 -37.90
C LYS A 328 -21.82 6.16 -37.83
N LEU A 329 -22.19 5.04 -38.44
CA LEU A 329 -21.29 3.92 -38.69
C LEU A 329 -20.11 4.42 -39.54
N PRO A 330 -18.85 4.14 -39.17
CA PRO A 330 -17.73 4.34 -40.08
C PRO A 330 -17.91 3.43 -41.30
N GLU A 331 -17.78 4.01 -42.50
CA GLU A 331 -17.76 3.27 -43.77
C GLU A 331 -16.63 2.23 -43.73
N PHE A 332 -17.01 0.96 -43.84
CA PHE A 332 -16.07 -0.11 -44.08
C PHE A 332 -15.49 0.02 -45.50
N PRO A 333 -14.18 -0.22 -45.70
CA PRO A 333 -13.61 -0.32 -47.03
C PRO A 333 -14.29 -1.46 -47.80
N LYS A 334 -14.74 -1.12 -49.01
CA LYS A 334 -15.41 -1.98 -49.98
C LYS A 334 -14.55 -3.23 -50.25
N VAL A 335 -14.86 -4.35 -49.60
CA VAL A 335 -14.20 -5.63 -49.85
C VAL A 335 -14.62 -6.08 -51.25
N ALA A 336 -13.62 -6.23 -52.11
CA ALA A 336 -13.77 -6.73 -53.47
C ALA A 336 -14.50 -8.08 -53.47
N ALA A 337 -15.48 -8.21 -54.37
CA ALA A 337 -16.18 -9.46 -54.62
C ALA A 337 -15.17 -10.59 -54.93
N PRO A 338 -15.39 -11.81 -54.43
CA PRO A 338 -14.57 -12.94 -54.83
C PRO A 338 -14.75 -13.20 -56.33
N PRO A 339 -13.68 -13.61 -57.05
CA PRO A 339 -13.77 -13.91 -58.47
C PRO A 339 -14.78 -15.02 -58.70
N LYS A 340 -15.71 -14.73 -59.62
CA LYS A 340 -16.69 -15.63 -60.19
C LYS A 340 -15.98 -16.89 -60.67
N VAL A 341 -16.15 -18.00 -59.95
CA VAL A 341 -15.67 -19.32 -60.38
C VAL A 341 -16.34 -19.64 -61.71
N ALA A 342 -15.50 -19.85 -62.73
CA ALA A 342 -15.92 -20.19 -64.07
C ALA A 342 -16.80 -21.46 -64.07
N GLU A 343 -17.97 -21.35 -64.70
CA GLU A 343 -18.75 -22.50 -65.13
C GLU A 343 -17.87 -23.42 -66.01
N PRO A 344 -17.91 -24.74 -65.83
CA PRO A 344 -17.31 -25.65 -66.81
C PRO A 344 -18.05 -25.53 -68.14
N PRO A 345 -17.35 -25.50 -69.28
CA PRO A 345 -18.00 -25.34 -70.58
C PRO A 345 -18.96 -26.49 -70.85
N LYS A 346 -20.20 -26.14 -71.22
CA LYS A 346 -21.16 -27.03 -71.86
C LYS A 346 -20.47 -27.76 -73.02
N ALA A 347 -20.30 -29.07 -72.88
CA ALA A 347 -19.92 -29.93 -73.98
C ALA A 347 -21.01 -29.84 -75.06
N ALA A 348 -20.60 -29.37 -76.24
CA ALA A 348 -21.42 -29.36 -77.43
C ALA A 348 -21.84 -30.80 -77.82
N PRO A 349 -23.08 -31.02 -78.31
CA PRO A 349 -23.48 -32.31 -78.84
C PRO A 349 -22.65 -32.64 -80.11
N PRO A 350 -22.22 -33.89 -80.32
CA PRO A 350 -21.49 -34.26 -81.53
C PRO A 350 -22.39 -34.11 -82.78
N PRO A 351 -21.85 -33.64 -83.92
CA PRO A 351 -22.60 -33.40 -85.15
C PRO A 351 -23.13 -34.70 -85.78
N PRO A 352 -24.26 -34.64 -86.51
CA PRO A 352 -24.86 -35.80 -87.18
C PRO A 352 -23.94 -36.30 -88.30
N LYS A 353 -23.54 -37.57 -88.23
CA LYS A 353 -22.86 -38.23 -89.35
C LYS A 353 -23.85 -38.38 -90.50
N LYS A 354 -23.49 -37.72 -91.61
CA LYS A 354 -24.13 -37.77 -92.91
C LYS A 354 -24.20 -39.21 -93.42
N LYS A 355 -25.32 -39.49 -94.09
CA LYS A 355 -25.52 -40.63 -94.98
C LYS A 355 -24.46 -40.55 -96.10
N GLU A 356 -23.58 -41.54 -96.18
CA GLU A 356 -22.89 -41.85 -97.43
C GLU A 356 -23.76 -42.87 -98.16
N GLU A 357 -24.39 -42.38 -99.22
CA GLU A 357 -25.00 -43.19 -100.27
C GLU A 357 -23.87 -43.73 -101.14
N ASP A 358 -23.48 -44.98 -100.95
CA ASP A 358 -22.66 -45.68 -101.94
C ASP A 358 -23.57 -46.15 -103.09
N LYS A 359 -23.59 -45.32 -104.14
CA LYS A 359 -23.96 -45.70 -105.50
C LYS A 359 -22.97 -46.75 -106.00
N PHE A 360 -23.27 -48.03 -105.80
CA PHE A 360 -22.65 -49.08 -106.60
C PHE A 360 -23.48 -49.33 -107.86
N VAL A 361 -22.96 -48.82 -108.96
CA VAL A 361 -23.41 -49.09 -110.34
C VAL A 361 -23.07 -50.54 -110.65
N PHE A 362 -24.06 -51.43 -110.66
CA PHE A 362 -23.91 -52.77 -111.22
C PHE A 362 -24.26 -52.70 -112.71
N SER A 363 -23.22 -52.80 -113.54
CA SER A 363 -23.33 -52.84 -114.99
C SER A 363 -24.11 -54.07 -115.46
N GLU A 364 -25.19 -53.84 -116.20
CA GLU A 364 -25.97 -54.82 -116.95
C GLU A 364 -25.21 -55.36 -118.17
N VAL A 365 -24.10 -56.07 -117.99
CA VAL A 365 -23.51 -56.89 -119.06
C VAL A 365 -22.77 -58.05 -118.40
N SER A 366 -23.29 -59.27 -118.59
CA SER A 366 -22.64 -60.59 -118.41
C SER A 366 -23.55 -61.67 -117.78
N LEU A 367 -24.88 -61.46 -117.67
CA LEU A 367 -25.79 -62.47 -117.10
C LEU A 367 -26.38 -63.48 -118.12
N LYS A 368 -25.88 -63.52 -119.37
CA LYS A 368 -26.40 -64.43 -120.41
C LYS A 368 -25.44 -65.55 -120.83
N ASP A 369 -24.15 -65.48 -120.47
CA ASP A 369 -23.18 -66.52 -120.81
C ASP A 369 -22.80 -67.44 -119.62
N PHE A 370 -23.45 -67.29 -118.46
CA PHE A 370 -23.20 -68.13 -117.27
C PHE A 370 -24.36 -69.08 -116.92
N ILE A 371 -25.48 -69.05 -117.67
CA ILE A 371 -26.70 -69.85 -117.37
C ILE A 371 -26.80 -71.14 -118.19
N THR A 372 -25.85 -71.44 -119.08
CA THR A 372 -25.88 -72.62 -119.95
C THR A 372 -24.79 -73.67 -119.71
N GLU A 373 -23.97 -73.55 -118.66
CA GLU A 373 -22.88 -74.51 -118.40
C GLU A 373 -22.70 -74.83 -116.90
N VAL A 374 -23.80 -75.00 -116.16
CA VAL A 374 -23.83 -75.72 -114.88
C VAL A 374 -25.14 -76.48 -114.82
N LYS A 375 -25.27 -77.51 -115.64
CA LYS A 375 -26.31 -78.51 -115.49
C LYS A 375 -25.63 -79.86 -115.59
N GLU A 376 -25.81 -80.63 -114.54
CA GLU A 376 -25.38 -82.01 -114.31
C GLU A 376 -24.00 -82.15 -113.63
N GLU A 377 -24.03 -82.90 -112.52
CA GLU A 377 -22.94 -83.30 -111.61
C GLU A 377 -22.43 -82.28 -110.57
N LYS A 378 -23.19 -82.12 -109.46
CA LYS A 378 -22.71 -82.23 -108.06
C LYS A 378 -23.82 -81.92 -107.03
N ASP A 379 -24.81 -82.81 -106.92
CA ASP A 379 -25.99 -82.64 -106.06
C ASP A 379 -25.88 -83.17 -104.62
N GLN A 380 -24.69 -83.24 -103.99
CA GLN A 380 -24.60 -83.61 -102.56
C GLN A 380 -23.60 -82.81 -101.72
N GLU A 381 -22.48 -82.32 -102.27
CA GLU A 381 -21.48 -81.58 -101.48
C GLU A 381 -21.88 -80.12 -101.21
N GLY A 382 -22.56 -79.45 -102.15
CA GLY A 382 -22.98 -78.05 -102.00
C GLY A 382 -24.05 -77.83 -100.94
N ILE A 383 -24.95 -78.81 -100.75
CA ILE A 383 -26.00 -78.76 -99.72
C ILE A 383 -25.36 -78.87 -98.32
N ALA A 384 -24.35 -79.73 -98.16
CA ALA A 384 -23.65 -79.91 -96.89
C ALA A 384 -22.81 -78.68 -96.49
N GLU A 385 -22.20 -77.97 -97.43
CA GLU A 385 -21.45 -76.74 -97.14
C GLU A 385 -22.39 -75.58 -96.78
N LEU A 386 -23.55 -75.49 -97.44
CA LEU A 386 -24.56 -74.48 -97.15
C LEU A 386 -25.17 -74.68 -95.76
N GLU A 387 -25.44 -75.92 -95.36
CA GLU A 387 -25.87 -76.25 -93.99
C GLU A 387 -24.82 -75.93 -92.93
N ARG A 388 -23.52 -76.07 -93.24
CA ARG A 388 -22.44 -75.66 -92.32
C ARG A 388 -22.41 -74.14 -92.16
N ARG A 389 -22.53 -73.39 -93.26
CA ARG A 389 -22.58 -71.91 -93.21
C ARG A 389 -23.82 -71.41 -92.47
N GLU A 390 -24.98 -72.07 -92.62
CA GLU A 390 -26.18 -71.72 -91.85
C GLU A 390 -26.01 -72.02 -90.36
N ARG A 391 -25.38 -73.15 -90.01
CA ARG A 391 -25.07 -73.48 -88.61
C ARG A 391 -24.10 -72.47 -87.99
N ASP A 392 -23.04 -72.10 -88.71
CA ASP A 392 -22.06 -71.11 -88.24
C ASP A 392 -22.66 -69.70 -88.16
N ALA A 393 -23.50 -69.32 -89.13
CA ALA A 393 -24.23 -68.05 -89.10
C ALA A 393 -25.23 -67.99 -87.94
N LYS A 394 -25.92 -69.11 -87.64
CA LYS A 394 -26.82 -69.22 -86.50
C LYS A 394 -26.07 -69.16 -85.17
N ALA A 395 -24.93 -69.84 -85.06
CA ALA A 395 -24.06 -69.77 -83.89
C ALA A 395 -23.51 -68.35 -83.67
N ALA A 396 -23.06 -67.68 -84.73
CA ALA A 396 -22.60 -66.30 -84.67
C ALA A 396 -23.73 -65.31 -84.31
N ALA A 397 -24.95 -65.54 -84.80
CA ALA A 397 -26.12 -64.75 -84.43
C ALA A 397 -26.49 -64.94 -82.96
N GLU A 398 -26.45 -66.18 -82.45
CA GLU A 398 -26.69 -66.49 -81.05
C GLU A 398 -25.63 -65.87 -80.13
N GLU A 399 -24.35 -65.91 -80.54
CA GLU A 399 -23.27 -65.25 -79.81
C GLU A 399 -23.45 -63.72 -79.76
N ARG A 400 -23.88 -63.09 -80.87
CA ARG A 400 -24.20 -61.65 -80.89
C ARG A 400 -25.36 -61.30 -79.96
N VAL A 401 -26.39 -62.14 -79.86
CA VAL A 401 -27.49 -61.96 -78.91
C VAL A 401 -27.00 -62.11 -77.47
N ARG A 402 -26.12 -63.07 -77.21
CA ARG A 402 -25.51 -63.25 -75.88
C ARG A 402 -24.66 -62.05 -75.48
N ARG A 403 -23.81 -61.54 -76.37
CA ARG A 403 -22.99 -60.34 -76.13
C ARG A 403 -23.85 -59.09 -75.89
N ARG A 404 -24.93 -58.90 -76.66
CA ARG A 404 -25.89 -57.80 -76.41
C ARG A 404 -26.56 -57.91 -75.04
N LYS A 405 -26.98 -59.11 -74.63
CA LYS A 405 -27.56 -59.33 -73.29
C LYS A 405 -26.54 -59.07 -72.18
N GLU A 406 -25.29 -59.47 -72.36
CA GLU A 406 -24.21 -59.20 -71.40
C GLU A 406 -23.86 -57.69 -71.34
N GLU A 407 -23.85 -56.98 -72.46
CA GLU A 407 -23.67 -55.53 -72.51
C GLU A 407 -24.83 -54.77 -71.87
N GLU A 408 -26.08 -55.16 -72.11
CA GLU A 408 -27.26 -54.60 -71.44
C GLU A 408 -27.22 -54.84 -69.93
N ALA A 409 -26.82 -56.04 -69.50
CA ALA A 409 -26.63 -56.34 -68.08
C ALA A 409 -25.52 -55.47 -67.45
N ARG A 410 -24.42 -55.24 -68.18
CA ARG A 410 -23.32 -54.37 -67.73
C ARG A 410 -23.75 -52.91 -67.65
N GLN A 411 -24.48 -52.40 -68.64
CA GLN A 411 -25.00 -51.04 -68.64
C GLN A 411 -26.00 -50.82 -67.50
N LYS A 412 -26.87 -51.81 -67.23
CA LYS A 412 -27.79 -51.77 -66.09
C LYS A 412 -27.05 -51.77 -64.75
N ALA A 413 -26.03 -52.62 -64.60
CA ALA A 413 -25.21 -52.66 -63.39
C ALA A 413 -24.45 -51.34 -63.16
N GLU A 414 -23.94 -50.71 -64.22
CA GLU A 414 -23.27 -49.42 -64.14
C GLU A 414 -24.25 -48.29 -63.79
N ALA A 415 -25.46 -48.30 -64.35
CA ALA A 415 -26.50 -47.34 -63.99
C ALA A 415 -26.92 -47.46 -62.51
N ASP A 416 -27.06 -48.67 -62.01
CA ASP A 416 -27.36 -48.93 -60.59
C ASP A 416 -26.20 -48.50 -59.67
N ALA A 417 -24.95 -48.71 -60.09
CA ALA A 417 -23.77 -48.24 -59.37
C ALA A 417 -23.69 -46.71 -59.31
N ARG A 418 -23.96 -46.02 -60.43
CA ARG A 418 -24.03 -44.55 -60.49
C ARG A 418 -25.14 -43.99 -59.60
N LYS A 419 -26.29 -44.66 -59.55
CA LYS A 419 -27.39 -44.27 -58.66
C LYS A 419 -27.00 -44.39 -57.19
N ARG A 420 -26.38 -45.50 -56.79
CA ARG A 420 -25.88 -45.69 -55.41
C ARG A 420 -24.83 -44.66 -55.03
N ALA A 421 -23.89 -44.34 -55.94
CA ALA A 421 -22.88 -43.32 -55.71
C ALA A 421 -23.50 -41.91 -55.55
N ALA A 422 -24.54 -41.58 -56.34
CA ALA A 422 -25.26 -40.33 -56.21
C ALA A 422 -26.05 -40.23 -54.90
N ASP A 423 -26.68 -41.32 -54.45
CA ASP A 423 -27.40 -41.38 -53.18
C ASP A 423 -26.42 -41.27 -51.99
N GLU A 424 -25.24 -41.92 -52.07
CA GLU A 424 -24.19 -41.80 -51.06
C GLU A 424 -23.60 -40.37 -51.00
N ALA A 425 -23.40 -39.72 -52.16
CA ALA A 425 -22.94 -38.33 -52.21
C ALA A 425 -23.96 -37.37 -51.58
N LYS A 426 -25.26 -37.56 -51.83
CA LYS A 426 -26.33 -36.79 -51.18
C LYS A 426 -26.37 -37.03 -49.67
N ALA A 427 -26.19 -38.28 -49.22
CA ALA A 427 -26.13 -38.59 -47.79
C ALA A 427 -24.92 -37.92 -47.10
N LYS A 428 -23.76 -37.89 -47.75
CA LYS A 428 -22.57 -37.18 -47.25
C LYS A 428 -22.80 -35.67 -47.17
N GLN A 429 -23.42 -35.06 -48.18
CA GLN A 429 -23.76 -33.64 -48.17
C GLN A 429 -24.75 -33.28 -47.06
N ALA A 430 -25.79 -34.11 -46.86
CA ALA A 430 -26.74 -33.94 -45.76
C ALA A 430 -26.04 -34.04 -44.39
N ALA A 431 -25.16 -35.02 -44.18
CA ALA A 431 -24.39 -35.17 -42.95
C ALA A 431 -23.44 -33.98 -42.70
N THR A 432 -22.83 -33.41 -43.74
CA THR A 432 -22.01 -32.20 -43.60
C THR A 432 -22.84 -30.97 -43.26
N ALA A 433 -24.03 -30.83 -43.84
CA ALA A 433 -24.95 -29.74 -43.52
C ALA A 433 -25.45 -29.81 -42.08
N GLU A 434 -25.77 -31.02 -41.60
CA GLU A 434 -26.18 -31.25 -40.19
C GLU A 434 -25.04 -30.92 -39.22
N ARG A 435 -23.80 -31.32 -39.53
CA ARG A 435 -22.63 -30.95 -38.72
C ARG A 435 -22.39 -29.43 -38.69
N ALA A 436 -22.57 -28.76 -39.82
CA ALA A 436 -22.43 -27.31 -39.90
C ALA A 436 -23.53 -26.58 -39.09
N ALA A 437 -24.77 -27.09 -39.10
CA ALA A 437 -25.84 -26.59 -38.26
C ALA A 437 -25.52 -26.78 -36.77
N ALA A 438 -25.12 -27.99 -36.37
CA ALA A 438 -24.75 -28.29 -34.98
C ALA A 438 -23.56 -27.43 -34.48
N GLN A 439 -22.58 -27.13 -35.35
CA GLN A 439 -21.48 -26.22 -35.02
C GLN A 439 -21.95 -24.78 -34.82
N LYS A 440 -22.91 -24.29 -35.61
CA LYS A 440 -23.49 -22.96 -35.43
C LYS A 440 -24.27 -22.86 -34.11
N ASP A 441 -25.03 -23.90 -33.76
CA ASP A 441 -25.77 -23.92 -32.50
C ASP A 441 -24.83 -24.01 -31.28
N ALA A 442 -23.74 -24.78 -31.38
CA ALA A 442 -22.70 -24.83 -30.36
C ALA A 442 -21.99 -23.47 -30.20
N ALA A 443 -21.69 -22.79 -31.30
CA ALA A 443 -21.09 -21.45 -31.28
C ALA A 443 -22.04 -20.40 -30.67
N ALA A 444 -23.34 -20.47 -31.00
CA ALA A 444 -24.35 -19.59 -30.41
C ALA A 444 -24.49 -19.81 -28.89
N GLN A 445 -24.46 -21.06 -28.44
CA GLN A 445 -24.50 -21.39 -27.00
C GLN A 445 -23.23 -20.92 -26.28
N GLN A 446 -22.06 -21.04 -26.89
CA GLN A 446 -20.82 -20.51 -26.33
C GLN A 446 -20.85 -18.97 -26.24
N ALA A 447 -21.37 -18.29 -27.27
CA ALA A 447 -21.54 -16.83 -27.25
C ALA A 447 -22.52 -16.38 -26.15
N ALA A 448 -23.64 -17.07 -25.97
CA ALA A 448 -24.59 -16.79 -24.90
C ALA A 448 -23.97 -17.01 -23.51
N ALA A 449 -23.23 -18.11 -23.32
CA ALA A 449 -22.53 -18.38 -22.06
C ALA A 449 -21.44 -17.33 -21.76
N ALA A 450 -20.73 -16.84 -22.79
CA ALA A 450 -19.75 -15.77 -22.65
C ALA A 450 -20.40 -14.44 -22.25
N GLN A 451 -21.57 -14.10 -22.81
CA GLN A 451 -22.33 -12.91 -22.41
C GLN A 451 -22.83 -13.00 -20.95
N ASP A 452 -23.34 -14.16 -20.54
CA ASP A 452 -23.74 -14.41 -19.14
C ASP A 452 -22.56 -14.29 -18.17
N ALA A 453 -21.38 -14.80 -18.56
CA ALA A 453 -20.16 -14.68 -17.77
C ALA A 453 -19.69 -13.22 -17.66
N ALA A 454 -19.75 -12.46 -18.77
CA ALA A 454 -19.42 -11.04 -18.79
C ALA A 454 -20.38 -10.21 -17.92
N ALA A 455 -21.68 -10.50 -17.98
CA ALA A 455 -22.68 -9.83 -17.15
C ALA A 455 -22.46 -10.09 -15.64
N LYS A 456 -22.15 -11.34 -15.26
CA LYS A 456 -21.80 -11.68 -13.88
C LYS A 456 -20.51 -11.02 -13.40
N LYS A 457 -19.50 -10.93 -14.26
CA LYS A 457 -18.26 -10.21 -13.92
C LYS A 457 -18.55 -8.72 -13.69
N ALA A 458 -19.35 -8.10 -14.54
CA ALA A 458 -19.74 -6.70 -14.40
C ALA A 458 -20.57 -6.43 -13.12
N SER A 459 -21.45 -7.35 -12.71
CA SER A 459 -22.19 -7.19 -11.44
C SER A 459 -21.25 -7.30 -10.23
N LEU A 460 -20.33 -8.27 -10.23
CA LEU A 460 -19.34 -8.42 -9.14
C LEU A 460 -18.42 -7.20 -9.02
N GLU A 461 -18.02 -6.60 -10.13
CA GLU A 461 -17.21 -5.36 -10.11
C GLU A 461 -17.99 -4.17 -9.57
N ARG A 462 -19.31 -4.05 -9.86
CA ARG A 462 -20.17 -3.02 -9.25
C ARG A 462 -20.32 -3.22 -7.75
N ASP A 463 -20.57 -4.45 -7.30
CA ASP A 463 -20.70 -4.75 -5.88
C ASP A 463 -19.39 -4.49 -5.11
N ALA A 464 -18.24 -4.82 -5.73
CA ALA A 464 -16.93 -4.52 -5.19
C ALA A 464 -16.66 -3.01 -5.11
N ALA A 465 -17.06 -2.24 -6.13
CA ALA A 465 -16.94 -0.80 -6.14
C ALA A 465 -17.83 -0.14 -5.07
N GLU A 466 -19.06 -0.62 -4.90
CA GLU A 466 -19.98 -0.14 -3.86
C GLU A 466 -19.44 -0.44 -2.46
N LYS A 467 -18.93 -1.66 -2.22
CA LYS A 467 -18.30 -2.02 -0.96
C LYS A 467 -17.09 -1.15 -0.65
N LYS A 468 -16.26 -0.85 -1.66
CA LYS A 468 -15.11 0.06 -1.51
C LYS A 468 -15.56 1.49 -1.18
N LYS A 469 -16.66 1.96 -1.78
CA LYS A 469 -17.25 3.26 -1.46
C LYS A 469 -17.76 3.33 -0.02
N ARG A 470 -18.51 2.32 0.45
CA ARG A 470 -18.99 2.23 1.84
C ARG A 470 -17.83 2.20 2.84
N LEU A 471 -16.78 1.45 2.55
CA LEU A 471 -15.60 1.37 3.43
C LEU A 471 -14.80 2.69 3.45
N ALA A 472 -14.77 3.43 2.33
CA ALA A 472 -14.17 4.76 2.30
C ALA A 472 -15.00 5.79 3.09
N GLU A 473 -16.33 5.73 3.00
CA GLU A 473 -17.25 6.57 3.76
C GLU A 473 -17.18 6.29 5.27
N GLU A 474 -17.13 5.00 5.66
CA GLU A 474 -16.94 4.60 7.06
C GLU A 474 -15.59 5.10 7.61
N ARG A 475 -14.50 4.98 6.84
CA ARG A 475 -13.19 5.54 7.23
C ARG A 475 -13.22 7.06 7.34
N ALA A 476 -13.99 7.75 6.49
CA ALA A 476 -14.15 9.20 6.58
C ALA A 476 -14.92 9.58 7.86
N ALA A 477 -15.99 8.85 8.19
CA ALA A 477 -16.74 9.05 9.43
C ALA A 477 -15.89 8.77 10.68
N GLN A 478 -15.08 7.71 10.69
CA GLN A 478 -14.15 7.41 11.78
C GLN A 478 -13.09 8.51 11.96
N ARG A 479 -12.58 9.08 10.85
CA ARG A 479 -11.65 10.22 10.91
C ARG A 479 -12.32 11.48 11.46
N ALA A 480 -13.55 11.77 11.06
CA ALA A 480 -14.31 12.90 11.59
C ALA A 480 -14.54 12.75 13.11
N ALA A 481 -14.98 11.57 13.56
CA ALA A 481 -15.15 11.27 14.99
C ALA A 481 -13.83 11.36 15.77
N ALA A 482 -12.70 10.93 15.19
CA ALA A 482 -11.39 11.06 15.82
C ALA A 482 -10.94 12.53 15.97
N VAL A 483 -11.26 13.39 15.00
CA VAL A 483 -10.98 14.83 15.07
C VAL A 483 -11.85 15.49 16.16
N GLU A 484 -13.14 15.17 16.23
CA GLU A 484 -14.03 15.69 17.28
C GLU A 484 -13.58 15.25 18.68
N ALA A 485 -13.21 13.98 18.85
CA ALA A 485 -12.66 13.49 20.11
C ALA A 485 -11.33 14.16 20.48
N ALA A 486 -10.48 14.47 19.50
CA ALA A 486 -9.25 15.21 19.74
C ALA A 486 -9.52 16.67 20.15
N GLU A 487 -10.56 17.30 19.60
CA GLU A 487 -10.97 18.65 19.99
C GLU A 487 -11.55 18.69 21.40
N GLN A 488 -12.39 17.72 21.77
CA GLN A 488 -12.89 17.58 23.14
C GLN A 488 -11.74 17.43 24.14
N ARG A 489 -10.74 16.59 23.84
CA ARG A 489 -9.53 16.46 24.67
C ARG A 489 -8.74 17.75 24.78
N LYS A 490 -8.69 18.57 23.72
CA LYS A 490 -8.04 19.90 23.79
C LYS A 490 -8.81 20.83 24.72
N ARG A 491 -10.15 20.87 24.63
CA ARG A 491 -10.99 21.67 25.52
C ARG A 491 -10.86 21.25 26.97
N GLU A 492 -10.90 19.95 27.26
CA GLU A 492 -10.66 19.43 28.62
C GLU A 492 -9.25 19.75 29.14
N ALA A 493 -8.23 19.69 28.28
CA ALA A 493 -6.87 20.05 28.66
C ALA A 493 -6.72 21.55 28.93
N GLU A 494 -7.41 22.39 28.16
CA GLU A 494 -7.44 23.84 28.36
C GLU A 494 -8.20 24.21 29.64
N GLU A 495 -9.34 23.58 29.91
CA GLU A 495 -10.09 23.75 31.16
C GLU A 495 -9.26 23.33 32.37
N LYS A 496 -8.54 22.20 32.29
CA LYS A 496 -7.61 21.78 33.35
C LYS A 496 -6.45 22.76 33.54
N ARG A 497 -5.95 23.38 32.47
CA ARG A 497 -4.92 24.42 32.56
C ARG A 497 -5.48 25.70 33.20
N ALA A 498 -6.68 26.12 32.83
CA ALA A 498 -7.34 27.27 33.43
C ALA A 498 -7.61 27.04 34.93
N ALA A 499 -8.11 25.86 35.31
CA ALA A 499 -8.32 25.49 36.71
C ALA A 499 -7.00 25.46 37.50
N ALA A 500 -5.92 24.94 36.91
CA ALA A 500 -4.60 24.94 37.54
C ALA A 500 -4.02 26.35 37.73
N GLN A 501 -4.25 27.25 36.76
CA GLN A 501 -3.85 28.65 36.87
C GLN A 501 -4.65 29.39 37.95
N ALA A 502 -5.98 29.19 38.02
CA ALA A 502 -6.81 29.76 39.07
C ALA A 502 -6.37 29.30 40.46
N ALA A 503 -6.11 28.00 40.64
CA ALA A 503 -5.59 27.45 41.90
C ALA A 503 -4.20 27.99 42.26
N ALA A 504 -3.34 28.25 41.26
CA ALA A 504 -2.04 28.87 41.50
C ALA A 504 -2.17 30.35 41.91
N GLU A 505 -3.12 31.08 41.34
CA GLU A 505 -3.40 32.47 41.72
C GLU A 505 -3.99 32.56 43.14
N GLU A 506 -4.90 31.67 43.51
CA GLU A 506 -5.45 31.61 44.87
C GLU A 506 -4.35 31.34 45.91
N ARG A 507 -3.46 30.38 45.64
CA ARG A 507 -2.27 30.14 46.49
C ARG A 507 -1.35 31.36 46.58
N ARG A 508 -1.24 32.15 45.52
CA ARG A 508 -0.46 33.38 45.53
C ARG A 508 -1.12 34.45 46.40
N ARG A 509 -2.44 34.60 46.35
CA ARG A 509 -3.19 35.52 47.23
C ARG A 509 -3.06 35.12 48.69
N GLU A 510 -3.23 33.84 49.02
CA GLU A 510 -3.00 33.35 50.40
C GLU A 510 -1.56 33.60 50.89
N ALA A 511 -0.57 33.42 50.01
CA ALA A 511 0.83 33.66 50.35
C ALA A 511 1.12 35.16 50.56
N GLU A 512 0.51 36.03 49.75
CA GLU A 512 0.61 37.49 49.90
C GLU A 512 -0.09 37.97 51.17
N GLU A 513 -1.27 37.43 51.51
CA GLU A 513 -1.97 37.72 52.77
C GLU A 513 -1.15 37.27 53.99
N LYS A 514 -0.58 36.05 53.97
CA LYS A 514 0.33 35.58 55.03
C LYS A 514 1.56 36.45 55.17
N ARG A 515 2.11 36.97 54.06
CA ARG A 515 3.23 37.92 54.09
C ARG A 515 2.82 39.27 54.69
N ALA A 516 1.64 39.79 54.33
CA ALA A 516 1.10 41.03 54.89
C ALA A 516 0.87 40.90 56.41
N ALA A 517 0.26 39.80 56.85
CA ALA A 517 0.04 39.50 58.27
C ALA A 517 1.38 39.37 59.04
N ALA A 518 2.37 38.70 58.47
CA ALA A 518 3.70 38.59 59.08
C ALA A 518 4.40 39.96 59.20
N GLN A 519 4.26 40.83 58.19
CA GLN A 519 4.80 42.20 58.24
C GLN A 519 4.08 43.06 59.29
N ALA A 520 2.75 42.98 59.37
CA ALA A 520 1.98 43.67 60.40
C ALA A 520 2.37 43.22 61.82
N ALA A 521 2.53 41.91 62.04
CA ALA A 521 3.00 41.36 63.31
C ALA A 521 4.44 41.82 63.64
N ALA A 522 5.32 41.90 62.65
CA ALA A 522 6.67 42.41 62.84
C ALA A 522 6.68 43.91 63.19
N GLN A 523 5.77 44.70 62.62
CA GLN A 523 5.59 46.12 62.93
C GLN A 523 5.08 46.30 64.37
N ALA A 524 4.03 45.57 64.76
CA ALA A 524 3.47 45.60 66.10
C ALA A 524 4.50 45.23 67.18
N ARG A 525 5.41 44.28 66.88
CA ARG A 525 6.54 43.93 67.76
C ARG A 525 7.56 45.07 67.90
N LYS A 526 7.81 45.83 66.83
CA LYS A 526 8.70 47.00 66.90
C LYS A 526 8.06 48.11 67.74
N ASP A 527 6.76 48.33 67.57
CA ASP A 527 6.03 49.38 68.30
C ASP A 527 5.92 49.06 69.79
N SER A 528 5.65 47.79 70.15
CA SER A 528 5.62 47.36 71.56
C SER A 528 7.01 47.38 72.20
N ALA A 529 8.07 47.01 71.47
CA ALA A 529 9.43 47.14 71.94
C ALA A 529 9.84 48.61 72.16
N ALA A 530 9.40 49.52 71.28
CA ALA A 530 9.63 50.96 71.43
C ALA A 530 8.85 51.53 72.62
N ALA A 531 7.61 51.11 72.83
CA ALA A 531 6.81 51.49 73.99
C ALA A 531 7.47 51.00 75.29
N ALA A 532 7.86 49.72 75.37
CA ALA A 532 8.56 49.17 76.53
C ALA A 532 9.90 49.86 76.82
N ALA A 533 10.63 50.29 75.77
CA ALA A 533 11.84 51.07 75.95
C ALA A 533 11.57 52.48 76.52
N LYS A 534 10.45 53.12 76.15
CA LYS A 534 10.01 54.39 76.74
C LYS A 534 9.62 54.22 78.20
N THR A 535 8.87 53.16 78.56
CA THR A 535 8.51 52.88 79.96
C THR A 535 9.74 52.66 80.83
N LYS A 536 10.72 51.89 80.34
CA LYS A 536 12.00 51.67 81.05
C LYS A 536 12.80 52.96 81.23
N LYS A 537 12.76 53.88 80.26
CA LYS A 537 13.39 55.20 80.41
C LYS A 537 12.65 56.06 81.46
N ALA A 538 11.32 56.07 81.45
CA ALA A 538 10.53 56.78 82.44
C ALA A 538 10.75 56.25 83.87
N GLU A 539 10.83 54.92 84.06
CA GLU A 539 11.19 54.33 85.35
C GLU A 539 12.61 54.69 85.80
N GLN A 540 13.57 54.73 84.88
CA GLN A 540 14.94 55.15 85.19
C GLN A 540 15.01 56.65 85.56
N GLU A 541 14.12 57.48 85.02
CA GLU A 541 13.99 58.88 85.42
C GLU A 541 13.27 59.03 86.77
N LEU A 542 12.23 58.25 87.04
CA LEU A 542 11.57 58.21 88.35
C LEU A 542 12.50 57.74 89.47
N ARG A 543 13.38 56.76 89.20
CA ARG A 543 14.39 56.32 90.17
C ARG A 543 15.50 57.35 90.44
N LYS A 544 15.65 58.35 89.57
CA LYS A 544 16.57 59.48 89.77
C LYS A 544 15.92 60.63 90.53
N ALA A 545 14.60 60.64 90.68
CA ALA A 545 13.92 61.55 91.60
C ALA A 545 14.10 61.06 93.04
N LYS A 546 14.71 61.89 93.88
CA LYS A 546 14.92 61.65 95.31
C LYS A 546 13.57 61.33 95.99
N PRO A 547 13.44 60.20 96.71
CA PRO A 547 12.20 59.89 97.42
C PRO A 547 11.98 60.90 98.56
N GLY A 548 10.99 61.76 98.38
CA GLY A 548 10.44 62.61 99.45
C GLY A 548 9.61 61.76 100.40
N ALA A 549 9.79 62.01 101.69
CA ALA A 549 9.29 61.23 102.80
C ALA A 549 7.75 61.21 102.91
N THR A 550 7.24 60.02 103.26
CA THR A 550 6.08 59.73 104.15
C THR A 550 4.71 60.32 103.81
N ILE A 551 3.69 59.45 103.79
CA ILE A 551 2.65 59.31 104.84
C ILE A 551 1.75 58.13 104.46
N SER A 552 1.70 57.12 105.33
CA SER A 552 0.73 56.03 105.31
C SER A 552 -0.50 56.45 106.10
N LEU A 553 -1.69 56.41 105.52
CA LEU A 553 -2.95 56.57 106.25
C LEU A 553 -4.13 56.01 105.41
N PHE A 554 -4.81 54.97 105.92
CA PHE A 554 -6.03 54.31 105.38
C PHE A 554 -5.80 53.54 104.05
N ASP A 555 -6.31 52.34 103.77
CA ASP A 555 -7.39 51.51 104.30
C ASP A 555 -7.18 50.09 103.72
N LEU A 556 -7.27 48.97 104.46
CA LEU A 556 -8.47 48.42 105.10
C LEU A 556 -9.43 47.71 104.13
N PHE A 557 -9.02 46.56 103.58
CA PHE A 557 -9.84 45.38 103.21
C PHE A 557 -8.81 44.36 102.69
N GLY A 558 -8.32 43.39 103.45
CA GLY A 558 -9.10 42.30 104.02
C GLY A 558 -8.97 41.06 103.11
N VAL A 559 -8.35 40.02 103.66
CA VAL A 559 -8.62 38.58 103.39
C VAL A 559 -7.66 37.80 102.43
N THR A 560 -6.78 37.03 103.10
CA THR A 560 -6.22 35.67 102.81
C THR A 560 -5.41 35.41 101.54
N ARG A 561 -4.12 35.05 101.60
CA ARG A 561 -3.45 33.83 102.13
C ARG A 561 -3.64 32.56 101.25
N ALA A 562 -2.60 32.20 100.50
CA ALA A 562 -1.97 30.87 100.36
C ALA A 562 -1.09 30.87 99.07
N GLU A 563 0.25 30.89 99.16
CA GLU A 563 1.14 29.70 99.00
C GLU A 563 0.99 29.06 97.60
N VAL A 564 2.00 29.01 96.72
CA VAL A 564 3.29 28.30 96.83
C VAL A 564 4.33 28.86 95.82
N GLU A 565 5.60 28.74 96.22
CA GLU A 565 6.91 28.85 95.55
C GLU A 565 6.90 28.45 94.05
N ASP A 566 7.70 29.01 93.12
CA ASP A 566 9.17 29.08 93.18
C ASP A 566 9.78 30.07 92.15
N LYS A 567 10.97 30.56 92.48
CA LYS A 567 11.87 31.49 91.73
C LYS A 567 12.82 30.68 90.81
N PRO A 568 13.81 31.27 90.10
CA PRO A 568 13.86 32.55 89.37
C PRO A 568 14.51 32.38 87.97
N SER A 569 14.39 33.37 87.08
CA SER A 569 15.58 34.09 86.57
C SER A 569 15.19 35.05 85.44
N ALA A 570 15.72 36.25 85.58
CA ALA A 570 15.43 37.45 84.83
C ALA A 570 16.34 37.57 83.58
N PRO A 571 16.14 38.61 82.75
CA PRO A 571 16.36 38.60 81.32
C PRO A 571 17.66 39.31 80.88
N PRO A 572 17.93 39.32 79.57
CA PRO A 572 18.70 40.37 78.95
C PRO A 572 17.96 41.15 77.85
N ALA A 573 17.80 42.46 78.05
CA ALA A 573 17.37 43.43 77.04
C ALA A 573 18.57 44.00 76.21
N PRO A 574 18.41 45.00 75.32
CA PRO A 574 18.65 44.94 73.87
C PRO A 574 19.95 45.63 73.41
N PRO A 575 20.29 45.57 72.10
CA PRO A 575 20.96 46.71 71.47
C PRO A 575 20.22 47.32 70.26
N THR A 576 20.07 48.63 70.41
CA THR A 576 19.99 49.81 69.52
C THR A 576 20.33 49.64 68.03
N PRO A 577 19.69 50.43 67.12
CA PRO A 577 19.76 50.27 65.67
C PRO A 577 20.89 51.12 65.05
N ALA A 578 21.62 50.55 64.07
CA ALA A 578 22.43 51.33 63.15
C ALA A 578 22.72 50.57 61.84
N GLN A 579 22.65 51.33 60.74
CA GLN A 579 23.28 51.11 59.44
C GLN A 579 22.46 50.37 58.36
N LYS A 580 21.64 51.21 57.72
CA LYS A 580 21.19 51.15 56.34
C LYS A 580 22.38 50.87 55.42
N ALA A 581 22.43 49.67 54.83
CA ALA A 581 23.37 49.34 53.77
C ALA A 581 22.96 50.02 52.46
N PRO A 582 23.90 50.54 51.66
CA PRO A 582 23.60 51.22 50.40
C PRO A 582 23.08 50.24 49.35
N ALA A 583 22.12 50.70 48.56
CA ALA A 583 21.56 50.00 47.42
C ALA A 583 22.69 49.57 46.47
N ARG A 584 22.80 48.26 46.26
CA ARG A 584 23.70 47.64 45.28
C ARG A 584 23.27 48.11 43.89
N ALA A 585 24.08 48.97 43.27
CA ALA A 585 23.92 49.41 41.90
C ALA A 585 23.80 48.20 40.95
N ALA A 586 22.83 48.26 40.05
CA ALA A 586 22.65 47.29 38.99
C ALA A 586 23.95 47.19 38.15
N PRO A 587 24.45 45.98 37.86
CA PRO A 587 25.63 45.82 37.01
C PRO A 587 25.33 46.32 35.60
N ALA A 588 26.24 47.13 35.05
CA ALA A 588 26.17 47.63 33.68
C ALA A 588 26.01 46.49 32.66
N PRO A 589 25.23 46.68 31.57
CA PRO A 589 24.97 45.64 30.58
C PRO A 589 26.28 45.20 29.92
N LYS A 590 26.60 43.91 30.03
CA LYS A 590 27.70 43.29 29.30
C LYS A 590 27.37 43.35 27.81
N LYS A 591 28.34 43.74 26.98
CA LYS A 591 28.21 43.82 25.53
C LYS A 591 27.82 42.44 25.00
N ALA A 592 26.61 42.31 24.44
CA ALA A 592 26.14 41.07 23.81
C ALA A 592 27.07 40.72 22.64
N SER A 593 27.52 39.48 22.57
CA SER A 593 28.26 38.95 21.43
C SER A 593 27.37 39.04 20.18
N VAL A 594 27.81 39.83 19.19
CA VAL A 594 27.03 40.11 17.98
C VAL A 594 27.05 38.87 17.10
N ALA A 595 25.87 38.33 16.79
CA ALA A 595 25.71 37.19 15.90
C ALA A 595 26.29 37.48 14.50
N PRO A 596 27.01 36.53 13.87
CA PRO A 596 27.42 36.65 12.47
C PRO A 596 26.21 36.90 11.56
N ARG A 597 26.31 37.85 10.63
CA ARG A 597 25.21 38.18 9.70
C ARG A 597 24.80 36.95 8.89
N GLY A 598 23.50 36.69 8.82
CA GLY A 598 22.90 35.59 8.05
C GLY A 598 22.78 34.25 8.77
N VAL A 599 23.21 34.15 10.04
CA VAL A 599 22.99 32.95 10.86
C VAL A 599 21.85 33.22 11.84
N PRO A 600 20.77 32.40 11.86
CA PRO A 600 19.69 32.55 12.83
C PRO A 600 20.21 32.46 14.27
N THR A 601 19.73 33.33 15.15
CA THR A 601 20.09 33.34 16.57
C THR A 601 19.02 32.64 17.39
N ILE A 602 19.40 31.71 18.26
CA ILE A 602 18.50 31.09 19.23
C ILE A 602 18.76 31.73 20.59
N SER A 603 17.78 32.48 21.08
CA SER A 603 17.71 33.00 22.44
C SER A 603 16.96 32.03 23.35
N GLN A 604 17.11 32.14 24.67
CA GLN A 604 16.39 31.28 25.63
C GLN A 604 16.52 29.76 25.35
N TRP A 605 17.60 29.38 24.67
CA TRP A 605 18.01 28.02 24.40
C TRP A 605 18.34 27.18 25.65
N ARG A 606 17.90 25.92 25.62
CA ARG A 606 18.31 24.84 26.53
C ARG A 606 18.72 23.62 25.71
N GLN A 607 19.76 22.91 26.14
CA GLN A 607 20.12 21.62 25.55
C GLN A 607 19.27 20.51 26.20
N ASN A 608 18.54 19.77 25.38
CA ASN A 608 17.75 18.62 25.81
C ASN A 608 18.63 17.38 25.97
N ARG A 609 18.10 16.33 26.60
CA ARG A 609 18.84 15.09 26.89
C ARG A 609 19.28 14.32 25.63
N ASP A 610 18.60 14.53 24.51
CA ASP A 610 18.93 13.97 23.20
C ASP A 610 20.01 14.79 22.44
N GLY A 611 20.53 15.86 23.05
CA GLY A 611 21.48 16.78 22.45
C GLY A 611 20.86 17.84 21.55
N SER A 612 19.53 17.87 21.36
CA SER A 612 18.83 18.94 20.65
C SER A 612 18.83 20.25 21.44
N ILE A 613 18.65 21.38 20.76
CA ILE A 613 18.50 22.68 21.41
C ILE A 613 17.08 23.19 21.18
N SER A 614 16.37 23.49 22.27
CA SER A 614 15.08 24.20 22.22
C SER A 614 15.25 25.62 22.68
N GLY A 615 14.78 26.61 21.91
CA GLY A 615 14.81 28.03 22.28
C GLY A 615 13.92 28.87 21.36
N VAL A 616 14.09 30.19 21.41
CA VAL A 616 13.36 31.17 20.61
C VAL A 616 14.25 31.67 19.48
N VAL A 617 13.86 31.47 18.23
CA VAL A 617 14.68 31.86 17.07
C VAL A 617 14.42 33.30 16.62
N THR A 618 15.47 34.02 16.24
CA THR A 618 15.41 35.36 15.62
C THR A 618 16.37 35.44 14.43
N GLY A 619 16.06 36.28 13.44
CA GLY A 619 16.91 36.46 12.26
C GLY A 619 16.93 35.29 11.27
N SER A 620 15.96 34.37 11.33
CA SER A 620 15.73 33.34 10.32
C SER A 620 14.75 33.83 9.27
N GLY A 621 14.99 33.57 7.98
CA GLY A 621 13.98 33.79 6.93
C GLY A 621 12.93 32.67 6.83
N ALA A 622 13.15 31.54 7.51
CA ALA A 622 12.28 30.37 7.45
C ALA A 622 11.32 30.24 8.65
N PHE A 623 11.54 31.04 9.71
CA PHE A 623 10.75 31.03 10.94
C PHE A 623 10.38 32.47 11.30
N GLU A 624 9.23 32.66 11.95
CA GLU A 624 8.84 34.00 12.40
C GLU A 624 9.74 34.46 13.57
N GLU A 625 9.95 35.77 13.69
CA GLU A 625 10.74 36.31 14.81
C GLU A 625 10.06 36.00 16.15
N GLY A 626 10.78 35.32 17.04
CA GLY A 626 10.24 34.94 18.35
C GLY A 626 9.58 33.55 18.38
N GLU A 627 9.62 32.79 17.28
CA GLU A 627 9.04 31.45 17.24
C GLU A 627 9.84 30.43 18.10
N PRO A 628 9.19 29.62 18.95
CA PRO A 628 9.86 28.56 19.70
C PRO A 628 10.26 27.41 18.77
N VAL A 629 11.56 27.19 18.60
CA VAL A 629 12.12 26.15 17.74
C VAL A 629 12.88 25.12 18.57
N THR A 630 12.76 23.85 18.17
CA THR A 630 13.64 22.77 18.65
C THR A 630 14.44 22.22 17.49
N THR A 631 15.76 22.31 17.58
CA THR A 631 16.68 21.85 16.54
C THR A 631 16.87 20.34 16.59
N SER A 632 17.51 19.75 15.58
CA SER A 632 18.08 18.40 15.71
C SER A 632 19.28 18.40 16.69
N PRO A 633 19.77 17.23 17.15
CA PRO A 633 20.95 17.14 18.01
C PRO A 633 22.13 17.93 17.46
N ILE A 634 22.78 18.74 18.29
CA ILE A 634 23.95 19.51 17.85
C ILE A 634 25.21 18.65 17.79
N GLN A 635 26.10 18.99 16.86
CA GLN A 635 27.44 18.43 16.78
C GLN A 635 28.36 19.27 17.69
N GLY A 636 28.60 18.78 18.90
CA GLY A 636 29.48 19.43 19.89
C GLY A 636 28.76 19.88 21.16
N GLU A 637 29.46 20.66 21.99
CA GLU A 637 28.93 21.23 23.23
C GLU A 637 28.19 22.55 22.93
N ALA A 638 27.02 22.74 23.54
CA ALA A 638 26.24 23.95 23.36
C ALA A 638 26.86 25.09 24.20
N VAL A 639 27.64 25.96 23.57
CA VAL A 639 28.27 27.11 24.24
C VAL A 639 27.59 28.41 23.82
N GLY A 640 27.12 29.20 24.79
CA GLY A 640 26.55 30.53 24.51
C GLY A 640 27.59 31.47 23.89
N GLY A 641 27.19 32.24 22.89
CA GLY A 641 28.05 33.12 22.09
C GLY A 641 28.74 32.42 20.91
N THR A 642 28.41 31.16 20.61
CA THR A 642 29.01 30.38 19.51
C THR A 642 27.99 29.95 18.46
N VAL A 643 28.46 29.70 17.23
CA VAL A 643 27.67 29.09 16.17
C VAL A 643 27.76 27.57 16.31
N VAL A 644 26.61 26.92 16.53
CA VAL A 644 26.49 25.46 16.58
C VAL A 644 25.90 24.93 15.28
N GLN A 645 26.33 23.74 14.86
CA GLN A 645 25.79 23.02 13.71
C GLN A 645 24.97 21.83 14.19
N THR A 646 23.73 21.72 13.72
CA THR A 646 22.86 20.58 14.00
C THR A 646 23.29 19.36 13.18
N SER A 647 22.85 18.18 13.58
CA SER A 647 23.06 16.93 12.82
C SER A 647 22.42 16.98 11.43
N SER A 648 21.42 17.84 11.21
CA SER A 648 20.83 18.11 9.89
C SER A 648 21.67 19.04 9.01
N GLY A 649 22.76 19.62 9.53
CA GLY A 649 23.63 20.55 8.82
C GLY A 649 23.25 22.04 8.97
N SER A 650 22.18 22.37 9.70
CA SER A 650 21.74 23.75 9.93
C SER A 650 22.60 24.44 10.99
N LYS A 651 22.93 25.72 10.78
CA LYS A 651 23.79 26.50 11.70
C LYS A 651 22.95 27.51 12.47
N TYR A 652 23.18 27.60 13.78
CA TYR A 652 22.49 28.54 14.67
C TYR A 652 23.49 29.21 15.59
N PHE A 653 23.34 30.51 15.82
CA PHE A 653 24.09 31.25 16.84
C PHE A 653 23.37 31.15 18.18
N LEU A 654 24.04 30.68 19.22
CA LEU A 654 23.45 30.58 20.55
C LEU A 654 23.68 31.88 21.32
N GLU A 655 22.61 32.54 21.75
CA GLU A 655 22.77 33.80 22.50
C GLU A 655 23.44 33.57 23.87
N GLU A 656 24.42 34.42 24.19
CA GLU A 656 25.19 34.39 25.43
C GLU A 656 24.35 34.94 26.59
N GLY A 657 23.67 34.05 27.33
CA GLY A 657 22.82 34.44 28.46
C GLY A 657 21.70 33.47 28.80
N SER A 658 21.54 32.42 27.99
CA SER A 658 20.37 31.55 28.06
C SER A 658 20.57 30.21 28.78
N GLN A 659 21.81 29.80 29.04
CA GLN A 659 22.00 28.59 29.83
C GLN A 659 21.57 28.90 31.26
N ALA A 660 20.30 28.62 31.58
CA ALA A 660 19.79 28.73 32.94
C ALA A 660 20.79 28.02 33.85
N PRO A 661 21.36 28.70 34.87
CA PRO A 661 22.47 28.14 35.63
C PRO A 661 21.99 26.83 36.24
N SER A 662 22.55 25.72 35.77
CA SER A 662 22.34 24.42 36.41
C SER A 662 22.83 24.57 37.83
N SER A 663 21.90 24.50 38.79
CA SER A 663 22.17 24.71 40.20
C SER A 663 23.09 23.61 40.72
N GLY A 664 24.39 23.86 40.74
CA GLY A 664 25.39 22.96 41.29
C GLY A 664 26.78 23.57 41.24
N GLY A 665 27.23 24.18 42.34
CA GLY A 665 28.60 24.69 42.43
C GLY A 665 28.79 25.80 43.45
N ILE A 666 28.98 25.41 44.71
CA ILE A 666 29.57 26.25 45.78
C ILE A 666 31.06 26.35 45.47
N PHE A 667 31.66 27.55 45.38
CA PHE A 667 33.04 27.89 45.81
C PHE A 667 33.44 29.29 45.30
N ASN A 668 33.53 30.26 46.22
CA ASN A 668 34.67 31.18 46.33
C ASN A 668 34.54 32.01 47.62
N LEU A 669 34.99 31.36 48.68
CA LEU A 669 35.41 31.92 49.96
C LEU A 669 36.92 32.17 49.84
N PHE A 670 37.35 33.45 49.83
CA PHE A 670 38.61 34.02 50.36
C PHE A 670 38.97 35.31 49.61
N GLY A 671 39.05 36.44 50.32
CA GLY A 671 39.36 37.73 49.72
C GLY A 671 39.43 38.90 50.70
N THR A 672 40.36 38.81 51.65
CA THR A 672 41.14 39.92 52.24
C THR A 672 40.44 41.02 53.05
N ARG A 673 40.84 41.07 54.33
CA ARG A 673 40.78 42.20 55.28
C ARG A 673 41.43 43.47 54.72
N ARG A 674 40.95 44.64 55.12
CA ARG A 674 41.81 45.81 55.37
C ARG A 674 41.32 46.60 56.60
N ILE A 675 42.28 46.86 57.48
CA ILE A 675 42.19 47.55 58.77
C ILE A 675 42.63 48.98 58.51
N GLU A 676 41.87 50.00 58.91
CA GLU A 676 42.40 51.37 59.06
C GLU A 676 42.00 52.01 60.40
N LYS A 677 43.09 52.44 61.05
CA LYS A 677 43.42 53.17 62.29
C LYS A 677 42.74 54.56 62.45
N PRO A 678 42.45 55.02 63.69
CA PRO A 678 42.23 56.44 63.98
C PRO A 678 43.36 57.07 64.81
N ALA A 679 43.48 58.40 64.74
CA ALA A 679 44.42 59.27 65.46
C ALA A 679 43.66 60.52 65.99
N PRO A 680 44.23 61.38 66.88
CA PRO A 680 43.63 61.68 68.19
C PRO A 680 43.47 63.20 68.53
N VAL A 681 43.21 63.50 69.82
CA VAL A 681 43.33 64.78 70.57
C VAL A 681 42.11 65.73 70.42
N GLU A 682 41.40 66.17 71.48
CA GLU A 682 41.80 67.16 72.52
C GLU A 682 41.04 67.05 73.86
N GLU A 683 41.70 67.63 74.87
CA GLU A 683 41.54 67.59 76.33
C GLU A 683 41.17 68.98 76.87
N VAL A 684 40.20 69.12 77.79
CA VAL A 684 40.20 70.22 78.79
C VAL A 684 39.47 69.84 80.11
N ALA A 685 40.25 69.88 81.20
CA ALA A 685 40.00 70.26 82.61
C ALA A 685 39.16 69.44 83.62
N ASP A 686 39.79 69.30 84.79
CA ASP A 686 39.51 68.59 86.05
C ASP A 686 38.35 69.15 86.91
N PRO A 687 37.74 68.32 87.79
CA PRO A 687 38.18 68.24 89.20
C PRO A 687 38.47 66.80 89.68
N ALA A 688 39.62 66.63 90.33
CA ALA A 688 40.42 65.39 90.31
C ALA A 688 40.27 64.41 91.49
N ALA A 689 39.37 64.59 92.47
CA ALA A 689 39.37 63.70 93.65
C ALA A 689 38.20 62.71 93.71
N GLU A 690 36.95 63.14 93.46
CA GLU A 690 35.80 62.22 93.44
C GLU A 690 35.63 61.45 92.12
N ARG A 691 36.17 61.99 91.01
CA ARG A 691 36.13 61.35 89.69
C ARG A 691 36.97 60.08 89.60
N LYS A 692 38.00 59.89 90.44
CA LYS A 692 38.86 58.70 90.35
C LYS A 692 38.18 57.45 90.92
N ALA A 693 37.38 57.60 91.98
CA ALA A 693 36.55 56.52 92.52
C ALA A 693 35.33 56.23 91.61
N ALA A 694 34.67 57.28 91.11
CA ALA A 694 33.56 57.13 90.15
C ALA A 694 34.02 56.56 88.79
N ALA A 695 35.22 56.89 88.31
CA ALA A 695 35.78 56.35 87.07
C ALA A 695 36.22 54.89 87.22
N ALA A 696 36.75 54.49 88.38
CA ALA A 696 37.05 53.09 88.67
C ALA A 696 35.77 52.23 88.72
N ALA A 697 34.73 52.71 89.42
CA ALA A 697 33.42 52.05 89.44
C ALA A 697 32.74 52.02 88.06
N ALA A 698 32.86 53.10 87.28
CA ALA A 698 32.35 53.14 85.90
C ALA A 698 33.14 52.23 84.95
N ALA A 699 34.45 52.06 85.16
CA ALA A 699 35.29 51.14 84.39
C ALA A 699 34.96 49.68 84.70
N GLU A 700 34.71 49.35 85.96
CA GLU A 700 34.29 48.01 86.37
C GLU A 700 32.87 47.69 85.87
N ALA A 701 31.93 48.64 85.97
CA ALA A 701 30.59 48.50 85.39
C ALA A 701 30.64 48.34 83.86
N LYS A 702 31.54 49.04 83.16
CA LYS A 702 31.77 48.83 81.71
C LYS A 702 32.36 47.47 81.40
N ARG A 703 33.26 46.93 82.22
CA ARG A 703 33.81 45.58 82.05
C ARG A 703 32.74 44.51 82.26
N GLN A 704 31.90 44.65 83.28
CA GLN A 704 30.77 43.74 83.52
C GLN A 704 29.73 43.83 82.39
N ALA A 705 29.37 45.03 81.94
CA ALA A 705 28.46 45.21 80.80
C ALA A 705 29.05 44.65 79.48
N ALA A 706 30.36 44.79 79.26
CA ALA A 706 31.04 44.21 78.10
C ALA A 706 31.11 42.68 78.16
N ALA A 707 31.34 42.11 79.34
CA ALA A 707 31.32 40.67 79.57
C ALA A 707 29.91 40.08 79.36
N GLU A 708 28.87 40.73 79.88
CA GLU A 708 27.48 40.33 79.64
C GLU A 708 27.08 40.47 78.16
N ALA A 709 27.50 41.55 77.49
CA ALA A 709 27.25 41.72 76.06
C ALA A 709 27.97 40.65 75.22
N ALA A 710 29.17 40.23 75.61
CA ALA A 710 29.90 39.14 74.96
C ALA A 710 29.19 37.79 75.20
N ALA A 711 28.70 37.53 76.42
CA ALA A 711 27.93 36.33 76.74
C ALA A 711 26.61 36.26 75.94
N ARG A 712 25.85 37.36 75.87
CA ARG A 712 24.62 37.46 75.08
C ARG A 712 24.88 37.27 73.58
N LYS A 713 26.00 37.81 73.05
CA LYS A 713 26.41 37.58 71.65
C LYS A 713 26.76 36.12 71.39
N LYS A 714 27.41 35.44 72.33
CA LYS A 714 27.74 34.02 72.21
C LYS A 714 26.46 33.16 72.20
N GLN A 715 25.52 33.42 73.12
CA GLN A 715 24.21 32.75 73.16
C GLN A 715 23.40 32.99 71.88
N ALA A 716 23.31 34.24 71.40
CA ALA A 716 22.59 34.54 70.16
C ALA A 716 23.25 33.92 68.91
N ALA A 717 24.58 33.78 68.90
CA ALA A 717 25.29 33.09 67.82
C ALA A 717 25.04 31.58 67.85
N GLU A 718 24.94 30.99 69.04
CA GLU A 718 24.63 29.57 69.24
C GLU A 718 23.18 29.25 68.86
N GLU A 719 22.22 30.09 69.26
CA GLU A 719 20.81 29.95 68.89
C GLU A 719 20.61 30.09 67.37
N ARG A 720 21.33 31.01 66.72
CA ARG A 720 21.34 31.11 65.24
C ARG A 720 21.94 29.88 64.57
N ARG A 721 22.97 29.25 65.16
CA ARG A 721 23.54 28.00 64.66
C ARG A 721 22.56 26.84 64.82
N ALA A 722 21.87 26.75 65.95
CA ALA A 722 20.83 25.75 66.18
C ALA A 722 19.64 25.93 65.21
N ALA A 723 19.15 27.17 65.02
CA ALA A 723 18.09 27.47 64.07
C ALA A 723 18.49 27.19 62.61
N ALA A 724 19.74 27.50 62.23
CA ALA A 724 20.26 27.18 60.91
C ALA A 724 20.39 25.65 60.69
N ALA A 725 20.84 24.90 61.70
CA ALA A 725 20.91 23.45 61.64
C ALA A 725 19.52 22.82 61.49
N ALA A 726 18.54 23.26 62.28
CA ALA A 726 17.15 22.82 62.17
C ALA A 726 16.53 23.14 60.80
N ALA A 727 16.82 24.31 60.22
CA ALA A 727 16.35 24.67 58.88
C ALA A 727 16.97 23.81 57.77
N VAL A 728 18.23 23.38 57.92
CA VAL A 728 18.88 22.44 56.99
C VAL A 728 18.27 21.06 57.10
N GLU A 729 17.97 20.58 58.32
CA GLU A 729 17.33 19.29 58.53
C GLU A 729 15.91 19.25 57.98
N ALA A 730 15.11 20.31 58.23
CA ALA A 730 13.77 20.45 57.66
C ALA A 730 13.78 20.46 56.12
N LYS A 731 14.78 21.12 55.50
CA LYS A 731 14.96 21.08 54.04
C LYS A 731 15.33 19.68 53.53
N LYS A 732 16.17 18.93 54.26
CA LYS A 732 16.52 17.55 53.91
C LYS A 732 15.29 16.64 53.98
N GLN A 733 14.45 16.77 55.01
CA GLN A 733 13.22 16.01 55.14
C GLN A 733 12.22 16.33 54.03
N ALA A 734 12.00 17.61 53.72
CA ALA A 734 11.12 18.02 52.62
C ALA A 734 11.61 17.54 51.25
N ALA A 735 12.94 17.56 51.01
CA ALA A 735 13.53 17.03 49.79
C ALA A 735 13.38 15.50 49.68
N ALA A 736 13.55 14.78 50.79
CA ALA A 736 13.36 13.34 50.83
C ALA A 736 11.89 12.95 50.58
N GLU A 737 10.93 13.68 51.16
CA GLU A 737 9.50 13.45 50.93
C GLU A 737 9.10 13.76 49.48
N ALA A 738 9.61 14.85 48.90
CA ALA A 738 9.39 15.18 47.50
C ALA A 738 9.96 14.10 46.57
N ALA A 739 11.15 13.57 46.87
CA ALA A 739 11.74 12.46 46.12
C ALA A 739 10.92 11.16 46.24
N ALA A 740 10.36 10.87 47.42
CA ALA A 740 9.49 9.71 47.62
C ALA A 740 8.19 9.83 46.80
N ARG A 741 7.55 11.01 46.81
CA ARG A 741 6.35 11.28 45.99
C ARG A 741 6.63 11.18 44.50
N GLN A 742 7.80 11.63 44.04
CA GLN A 742 8.20 11.48 42.63
C GLN A 742 8.41 10.00 42.24
N LYS A 743 8.98 9.19 43.13
CA LYS A 743 9.13 7.75 42.89
C LYS A 743 7.76 7.05 42.79
N GLN A 744 6.85 7.34 43.71
CA GLN A 744 5.48 6.80 43.67
C GLN A 744 4.74 7.21 42.39
N ALA A 745 4.78 8.49 42.02
CA ALA A 745 4.16 8.97 40.77
C ALA A 745 4.78 8.35 39.50
N ALA A 746 6.09 8.07 39.51
CA ALA A 746 6.75 7.39 38.41
C ALA A 746 6.34 5.92 38.31
N GLU A 747 6.15 5.24 39.43
CA GLU A 747 5.68 3.85 39.50
C GLU A 747 4.22 3.72 39.07
N GLU A 748 3.34 4.61 39.52
CA GLU A 748 1.94 4.68 39.06
C GLU A 748 1.84 4.92 37.55
N ARG A 749 2.69 5.80 36.99
CA ARG A 749 2.74 6.02 35.54
C ARG A 749 3.21 4.79 34.78
N LYS A 750 4.17 4.03 35.33
CA LYS A 750 4.60 2.75 34.73
C LYS A 750 3.49 1.72 34.78
N ALA A 751 2.78 1.61 35.90
CA ALA A 751 1.63 0.70 36.05
C ALA A 751 0.48 1.07 35.08
N ALA A 752 0.15 2.36 34.97
CA ALA A 752 -0.87 2.85 34.04
C ALA A 752 -0.48 2.61 32.57
N ALA A 753 0.80 2.81 32.21
CA ALA A 753 1.30 2.51 30.88
C ALA A 753 1.25 1.01 30.55
N ALA A 754 1.60 0.14 31.52
CA ALA A 754 1.50 -1.31 31.35
C ALA A 754 0.05 -1.75 31.16
N ALA A 755 -0.89 -1.25 31.97
CA ALA A 755 -2.31 -1.53 31.85
C ALA A 755 -2.88 -1.05 30.49
N ALA A 756 -2.45 0.12 30.00
CA ALA A 756 -2.87 0.61 28.69
C ALA A 756 -2.36 -0.25 27.52
N VAL A 757 -1.16 -0.81 27.63
CA VAL A 757 -0.62 -1.75 26.63
C VAL A 757 -1.38 -3.07 26.66
N GLU A 758 -1.72 -3.58 27.84
CA GLU A 758 -2.51 -4.80 27.98
C GLU A 758 -3.94 -4.62 27.43
N ALA A 759 -4.61 -3.51 27.75
CA ALA A 759 -5.92 -3.18 27.19
C ALA A 759 -5.88 -3.09 25.65
N LYS A 760 -4.82 -2.49 25.07
CA LYS A 760 -4.64 -2.47 23.60
C LYS A 760 -4.43 -3.87 23.01
N LYS A 761 -3.69 -4.75 23.70
CA LYS A 761 -3.51 -6.15 23.26
C LYS A 761 -4.83 -6.92 23.29
N GLN A 762 -5.65 -6.73 24.33
CA GLN A 762 -6.96 -7.37 24.44
C GLN A 762 -7.93 -6.87 23.36
N ALA A 763 -8.01 -5.55 23.12
CA ALA A 763 -8.83 -4.97 22.05
C ALA A 763 -8.40 -5.46 20.66
N ALA A 764 -7.10 -5.51 20.38
CA ALA A 764 -6.59 -6.04 19.11
C ALA A 764 -6.85 -7.56 18.94
N ALA A 765 -6.83 -8.32 20.03
CA ALA A 765 -7.16 -9.74 20.01
C ALA A 765 -8.65 -9.97 19.76
N GLU A 766 -9.52 -9.15 20.34
CA GLU A 766 -10.97 -9.19 20.11
C GLU A 766 -11.32 -8.79 18.68
N GLU A 767 -10.71 -7.73 18.14
CA GLU A 767 -10.87 -7.31 16.74
C GLU A 767 -10.44 -8.42 15.77
N ARG A 768 -9.32 -9.10 16.05
CA ARG A 768 -8.88 -10.26 15.25
C ARG A 768 -9.86 -11.43 15.32
N LYS A 769 -10.46 -11.70 16.49
CA LYS A 769 -11.49 -12.74 16.63
C LYS A 769 -12.76 -12.37 15.86
N ALA A 770 -13.21 -11.11 15.92
CA ALA A 770 -14.36 -10.63 15.16
C ALA A 770 -14.11 -10.68 13.65
N ALA A 771 -12.93 -10.27 13.19
CA ALA A 771 -12.53 -10.35 11.78
C ALA A 771 -12.44 -11.80 11.28
N ALA A 772 -11.92 -12.72 12.09
CA ALA A 772 -11.88 -14.14 11.77
C ALA A 772 -13.27 -14.77 11.68
N ALA A 773 -14.19 -14.40 12.60
CA ALA A 773 -15.58 -14.84 12.56
C ALA A 773 -16.31 -14.33 11.32
N ALA A 774 -16.14 -13.04 10.96
CA ALA A 774 -16.72 -12.45 9.76
C ALA A 774 -16.17 -13.11 8.47
N ALA A 775 -14.88 -13.42 8.43
CA ALA A 775 -14.26 -14.13 7.30
C ALA A 775 -14.79 -15.57 7.16
N ALA A 776 -15.00 -16.27 8.28
CA ALA A 776 -15.59 -17.61 8.28
C ALA A 776 -17.05 -17.59 7.79
N GLU A 777 -17.85 -16.60 8.21
CA GLU A 777 -19.22 -16.44 7.73
C GLU A 777 -19.27 -16.11 6.24
N ALA A 778 -18.42 -15.20 5.76
CA ALA A 778 -18.31 -14.87 4.34
C ALA A 778 -17.93 -16.11 3.50
N LYS A 779 -17.01 -16.95 4.00
CA LYS A 779 -16.63 -18.21 3.32
C LYS A 779 -17.80 -19.19 3.27
N LYS A 780 -18.61 -19.27 4.34
CA LYS A 780 -19.82 -20.12 4.38
C LYS A 780 -20.88 -19.63 3.38
N GLN A 781 -21.11 -18.32 3.30
CA GLN A 781 -22.04 -17.72 2.34
C GLN A 781 -21.57 -17.92 0.90
N ALA A 782 -20.27 -17.72 0.62
CA ALA A 782 -19.70 -17.99 -0.71
C ALA A 782 -19.82 -19.47 -1.12
N ALA A 783 -19.59 -20.40 -0.20
CA ALA A 783 -19.77 -21.82 -0.45
C ALA A 783 -21.24 -22.18 -0.72
N ALA A 784 -22.19 -21.59 0.01
CA ALA A 784 -23.62 -21.77 -0.22
C ALA A 784 -24.04 -21.22 -1.60
N ALA A 785 -23.59 -20.02 -1.96
CA ALA A 785 -23.87 -19.42 -3.28
C ALA A 785 -23.26 -20.26 -4.43
N ALA A 786 -22.04 -20.78 -4.26
CA ALA A 786 -21.42 -21.67 -5.24
C ALA A 786 -22.18 -23.00 -5.39
N ALA A 787 -22.71 -23.55 -4.29
CA ALA A 787 -23.53 -24.76 -4.33
C ALA A 787 -24.88 -24.52 -5.04
N GLU A 788 -25.51 -23.36 -4.81
CA GLU A 788 -26.74 -22.98 -5.51
C GLU A 788 -26.50 -22.75 -7.00
N ALA A 789 -25.42 -22.06 -7.36
CA ALA A 789 -25.04 -21.86 -8.76
C ALA A 789 -24.79 -23.21 -9.49
N LYS A 790 -24.16 -24.18 -8.82
CA LYS A 790 -24.00 -25.55 -9.36
C LYS A 790 -25.34 -26.26 -9.56
N LYS A 791 -26.28 -26.13 -8.62
CA LYS A 791 -27.64 -26.69 -8.77
C LYS A 791 -28.38 -26.08 -9.95
N GLN A 792 -28.33 -24.76 -10.11
CA GLN A 792 -28.96 -24.05 -11.24
C GLN A 792 -28.32 -24.45 -12.58
N ALA A 793 -27.00 -24.58 -12.64
CA ALA A 793 -26.31 -25.04 -13.85
C ALA A 793 -26.68 -26.50 -14.21
N ALA A 794 -26.77 -27.38 -13.22
CA ALA A 794 -27.21 -28.76 -13.42
C ALA A 794 -28.67 -28.84 -13.88
N ALA A 795 -29.56 -28.00 -13.35
CA ALA A 795 -30.96 -27.92 -13.77
C ALA A 795 -31.09 -27.46 -15.24
N LYS A 796 -30.37 -26.39 -15.62
CA LYS A 796 -30.32 -25.91 -17.02
C LYS A 796 -29.75 -26.97 -17.97
N ALA A 797 -28.70 -27.68 -17.56
CA ALA A 797 -28.13 -28.77 -18.36
C ALA A 797 -29.11 -29.95 -18.52
N ALA A 798 -29.89 -30.25 -17.48
CA ALA A 798 -30.92 -31.29 -17.55
C ALA A 798 -32.09 -30.87 -18.46
N GLU A 799 -32.50 -29.61 -18.42
CA GLU A 799 -33.54 -29.07 -19.32
C GLU A 799 -33.09 -29.10 -20.77
N LYS A 800 -31.84 -28.67 -21.05
CA LYS A 800 -31.26 -28.74 -22.39
C LYS A 800 -31.23 -30.19 -22.92
N ARG A 801 -30.83 -31.16 -22.08
CA ARG A 801 -30.87 -32.58 -22.46
C ARG A 801 -32.28 -33.09 -22.75
N LYS A 802 -33.31 -32.56 -22.08
CA LYS A 802 -34.71 -32.89 -22.38
C LYS A 802 -35.12 -32.33 -23.74
N GLN A 803 -34.75 -31.08 -24.04
CA GLN A 803 -35.01 -30.46 -25.34
C GLN A 803 -34.30 -31.22 -26.48
N GLU A 804 -33.01 -31.51 -26.33
CA GLU A 804 -32.24 -32.31 -27.31
C GLU A 804 -32.84 -33.72 -27.49
N ALA A 805 -33.37 -34.34 -26.44
CA ALA A 805 -34.03 -35.64 -26.54
C ALA A 805 -35.40 -35.56 -27.24
N GLU A 806 -36.15 -34.47 -27.04
CA GLU A 806 -37.42 -34.22 -27.71
C GLU A 806 -37.22 -33.91 -29.20
N GLU A 807 -36.22 -33.09 -29.55
CA GLU A 807 -35.81 -32.85 -30.93
C GLU A 807 -35.37 -34.13 -31.64
N ARG A 808 -34.59 -34.99 -30.96
CA ARG A 808 -34.22 -36.30 -31.51
C ARG A 808 -35.43 -37.20 -31.73
N LYS A 809 -36.43 -37.16 -30.85
CA LYS A 809 -37.69 -37.91 -31.04
C LYS A 809 -38.49 -37.36 -32.22
N ALA A 810 -38.58 -36.04 -32.36
CA ALA A 810 -39.26 -35.40 -33.48
C ALA A 810 -38.56 -35.71 -34.82
N ALA A 811 -37.23 -35.64 -34.87
CA ALA A 811 -36.45 -36.01 -36.04
C ALA A 811 -36.61 -37.49 -36.41
N ALA A 812 -36.62 -38.39 -35.42
CA ALA A 812 -36.86 -39.82 -35.65
C ALA A 812 -38.29 -40.09 -36.18
N ALA A 813 -39.30 -39.38 -35.67
CA ALA A 813 -40.66 -39.47 -36.17
C ALA A 813 -40.78 -38.97 -37.61
N ALA A 814 -40.18 -37.82 -37.95
CA ALA A 814 -40.14 -37.29 -39.30
C ALA A 814 -39.41 -38.24 -40.27
N ALA A 815 -38.31 -38.85 -39.85
CA ALA A 815 -37.60 -39.85 -40.65
C ALA A 815 -38.43 -41.12 -40.87
N ALA A 816 -39.21 -41.55 -39.87
CA ALA A 816 -40.13 -42.68 -40.01
C ALA A 816 -41.28 -42.37 -40.98
N GLU A 817 -41.82 -41.15 -40.95
CA GLU A 817 -42.85 -40.70 -41.88
C GLU A 817 -42.31 -40.61 -43.32
N ALA A 818 -41.12 -40.06 -43.52
CA ALA A 818 -40.47 -40.02 -44.83
C ALA A 818 -40.28 -41.43 -45.42
N ARG A 819 -39.88 -42.41 -44.59
CA ARG A 819 -39.80 -43.82 -45.02
C ARG A 819 -41.15 -44.42 -45.40
N ARG A 820 -42.24 -44.04 -44.70
CA ARG A 820 -43.61 -44.46 -45.07
C ARG A 820 -44.02 -43.87 -46.41
N GLN A 821 -43.77 -42.59 -46.65
CA GLN A 821 -44.07 -41.93 -47.92
C GLN A 821 -43.26 -42.55 -49.07
N GLU A 822 -41.99 -42.88 -48.86
CA GLU A 822 -41.15 -43.56 -49.85
C GLU A 822 -41.69 -44.97 -50.18
N GLN A 823 -42.10 -45.73 -49.15
CA GLN A 823 -42.71 -47.05 -49.35
C GLN A 823 -44.05 -46.96 -50.08
N GLU A 824 -44.86 -45.95 -49.78
CA GLU A 824 -46.13 -45.72 -50.47
C GLU A 824 -45.90 -45.33 -51.94
N ALA A 825 -44.94 -44.45 -52.21
CA ALA A 825 -44.54 -44.10 -53.57
C ALA A 825 -44.05 -45.33 -54.36
N LYS A 826 -43.25 -46.20 -53.73
CA LYS A 826 -42.82 -47.48 -54.33
C LYS A 826 -44.01 -48.40 -54.61
N ARG A 827 -45.00 -48.47 -53.72
CA ARG A 827 -46.23 -49.26 -53.94
C ARG A 827 -47.08 -48.71 -55.08
N ARG A 828 -47.21 -47.38 -55.18
CA ARG A 828 -47.93 -46.72 -56.29
C ARG A 828 -47.22 -46.98 -57.62
N ALA A 829 -45.90 -46.79 -57.68
CA ALA A 829 -45.12 -47.09 -58.88
C ALA A 829 -45.19 -48.57 -59.30
N ALA A 830 -45.19 -49.51 -58.34
CA ALA A 830 -45.36 -50.92 -58.63
C ALA A 830 -46.77 -51.25 -59.14
N ALA A 831 -47.80 -50.59 -58.61
CA ALA A 831 -49.18 -50.74 -59.08
C ALA A 831 -49.36 -50.20 -60.51
N GLU A 832 -48.79 -49.03 -60.83
CA GLU A 832 -48.78 -48.45 -62.17
C GLU A 832 -48.06 -49.37 -63.17
N ALA A 833 -46.88 -49.88 -62.83
CA ALA A 833 -46.14 -50.83 -63.66
C ALA A 833 -46.92 -52.13 -63.90
N ALA A 834 -47.65 -52.62 -62.89
CA ALA A 834 -48.51 -53.79 -63.04
C ALA A 834 -49.71 -53.51 -63.95
N GLU A 835 -50.29 -52.31 -63.90
CA GLU A 835 -51.35 -51.89 -64.82
C GLU A 835 -50.83 -51.78 -66.26
N GLU A 836 -49.65 -51.20 -66.46
CA GLU A 836 -49.02 -51.10 -67.78
C GLU A 836 -48.75 -52.49 -68.38
N MET A 837 -48.23 -53.43 -67.58
CA MET A 837 -48.07 -54.82 -68.02
C MET A 837 -49.40 -55.48 -68.38
N ARG A 838 -50.49 -55.18 -67.67
CA ARG A 838 -51.83 -55.67 -68.01
C ARG A 838 -52.35 -55.06 -69.31
N ARG A 839 -52.13 -53.77 -69.55
CA ARG A 839 -52.48 -53.10 -70.81
C ARG A 839 -51.70 -53.69 -71.99
N ALA A 840 -50.39 -53.86 -71.84
CA ALA A 840 -49.54 -54.49 -72.85
C ALA A 840 -49.96 -55.95 -73.13
N ALA A 841 -50.32 -56.72 -72.09
CA ALA A 841 -50.83 -58.07 -72.26
C ALA A 841 -52.20 -58.10 -72.96
N ALA A 842 -53.10 -57.17 -72.63
CA ALA A 842 -54.39 -57.02 -73.30
C ALA A 842 -54.22 -56.64 -74.78
N GLU A 843 -53.31 -55.73 -75.10
CA GLU A 843 -52.97 -55.34 -76.47
C GLU A 843 -52.41 -56.53 -77.26
N LYS A 844 -51.48 -57.30 -76.66
CA LYS A 844 -50.97 -58.54 -77.27
C LYS A 844 -52.11 -59.54 -77.55
N ARG A 845 -53.03 -59.73 -76.61
CA ARG A 845 -54.21 -60.60 -76.81
C ARG A 845 -55.12 -60.08 -77.92
N ALA A 846 -55.35 -58.77 -77.99
CA ALA A 846 -56.13 -58.14 -79.06
C ALA A 846 -55.47 -58.31 -80.43
N ALA A 847 -54.14 -58.18 -80.51
CA ALA A 847 -53.38 -58.41 -81.73
C ALA A 847 -53.46 -59.87 -82.20
N VAL A 848 -53.31 -60.84 -81.27
CA VAL A 848 -53.48 -62.27 -81.56
C VAL A 848 -54.90 -62.58 -82.03
N ALA A 849 -55.93 -62.00 -81.39
CA ALA A 849 -57.31 -62.17 -81.80
C ALA A 849 -57.58 -61.60 -83.20
N LYS A 850 -57.05 -60.41 -83.53
CA LYS A 850 -57.13 -59.83 -84.89
C LYS A 850 -56.42 -60.70 -85.92
N ALA A 851 -55.23 -61.23 -85.60
CA ALA A 851 -54.52 -62.13 -86.49
C ALA A 851 -55.28 -63.44 -86.73
N ALA A 852 -55.94 -63.98 -85.70
CA ALA A 852 -56.81 -65.15 -85.84
C ALA A 852 -58.04 -64.86 -86.72
N GLN A 853 -58.69 -63.70 -86.56
CA GLN A 853 -59.79 -63.27 -87.43
C GLN A 853 -59.34 -63.06 -88.89
N ALA A 854 -58.16 -62.49 -89.11
CA ALA A 854 -57.60 -62.32 -90.45
C ALA A 854 -57.35 -63.67 -91.14
N LYS A 855 -56.84 -64.67 -90.40
CA LYS A 855 -56.70 -66.04 -90.92
C LYS A 855 -58.05 -66.68 -91.25
N GLN A 856 -59.05 -66.52 -90.40
CA GLN A 856 -60.42 -66.99 -90.68
C GLN A 856 -61.02 -66.31 -91.92
N ALA A 857 -60.76 -65.01 -92.12
CA ALA A 857 -61.17 -64.27 -93.31
C ALA A 857 -60.44 -64.75 -94.58
N GLU A 858 -59.16 -65.08 -94.48
CA GLU A 858 -58.38 -65.64 -95.60
C GLU A 858 -58.86 -67.06 -95.97
N ASP A 859 -59.15 -67.90 -94.99
CA ASP A 859 -59.69 -69.25 -95.20
C ASP A 859 -61.11 -69.22 -95.79
N THR A 860 -61.92 -68.22 -95.43
CA THR A 860 -63.23 -68.00 -96.06
C THR A 860 -63.12 -67.39 -97.46
N ALA A 861 -62.13 -66.53 -97.72
CA ALA A 861 -61.85 -66.01 -99.07
C ALA A 861 -61.37 -67.09 -100.03
N LYS A 862 -60.55 -68.05 -99.58
CA LYS A 862 -60.09 -69.20 -100.39
C LYS A 862 -61.20 -70.20 -100.72
N LYS A 863 -62.34 -70.16 -100.02
CA LYS A 863 -63.49 -71.07 -100.23
C LYS A 863 -64.62 -70.44 -101.06
N ALA A 864 -64.47 -69.19 -101.51
CA ALA A 864 -65.45 -68.52 -102.36
C ALA A 864 -65.14 -68.76 -103.85
N PRO A 865 -66.09 -69.28 -104.65
CA PRO A 865 -65.89 -69.46 -106.09
C PRO A 865 -65.81 -68.11 -106.83
N PRO A 866 -65.03 -68.00 -107.93
CA PRO A 866 -64.84 -66.76 -108.66
C PRO A 866 -66.16 -66.31 -109.29
N ARG A 867 -66.72 -65.19 -108.80
CA ARG A 867 -67.87 -64.53 -109.42
C ARG A 867 -67.42 -63.39 -110.32
N SER A 868 -68.01 -63.43 -111.50
CA SER A 868 -67.87 -62.58 -112.66
C SER A 868 -68.08 -61.09 -112.40
N THR A 869 -67.21 -60.30 -113.03
CA THR A 869 -67.39 -58.92 -113.49
C THR A 869 -68.83 -58.48 -113.72
N ILE A 870 -69.32 -57.47 -112.96
CA ILE A 870 -70.35 -56.53 -113.41
C ILE A 870 -70.03 -55.13 -112.86
N SER A 871 -69.70 -54.23 -113.78
CA SER A 871 -69.65 -52.78 -113.62
C SER A 871 -71.06 -52.19 -113.54
N LEU A 872 -71.35 -51.31 -112.57
CA LEU A 872 -72.41 -50.30 -112.72
C LEU A 872 -72.25 -49.12 -111.73
N PHE A 873 -72.13 -47.94 -112.35
CA PHE A 873 -72.38 -46.56 -111.90
C PHE A 873 -73.08 -46.28 -110.54
N GLY A 874 -72.65 -45.18 -109.90
CA GLY A 874 -73.62 -44.18 -109.40
C GLY A 874 -73.45 -43.64 -107.97
N LEU A 875 -73.04 -42.37 -107.89
CA LEU A 875 -73.50 -41.30 -106.97
C LEU A 875 -73.45 -41.46 -105.44
N GLY A 876 -72.82 -40.47 -104.78
CA GLY A 876 -73.30 -39.95 -103.49
C GLY A 876 -72.26 -39.75 -102.39
N ALA A 877 -71.65 -38.56 -102.36
CA ALA A 877 -71.02 -37.98 -101.15
C ALA A 877 -72.10 -37.57 -100.11
N PRO A 878 -71.79 -36.83 -99.02
CA PRO A 878 -70.68 -36.85 -98.06
C PRO A 878 -71.18 -37.03 -96.59
N MET A 879 -70.30 -37.11 -95.57
CA MET A 879 -70.42 -36.42 -94.24
C MET A 879 -69.81 -37.16 -93.02
N THR A 880 -68.77 -36.51 -92.47
CA THR A 880 -68.55 -36.11 -91.06
C THR A 880 -68.49 -37.09 -89.87
N ARG A 881 -67.45 -36.78 -89.06
CA ARG A 881 -67.33 -36.79 -87.57
C ARG A 881 -67.19 -38.17 -86.91
N ARG A 882 -66.28 -38.35 -85.95
CA ARG A 882 -65.95 -37.43 -84.84
C ARG A 882 -64.52 -37.60 -84.36
#